data_AF-A0ABD1TMI7-F1
#
_entry.id   AF-A0ABD1TMI7-F1
#
_cell.length_a   1.000
_cell.length_b   1.000
_cell.length_c   1.000
_cell.angle_alpha   90.00
_cell.angle_beta   90.00
_cell.angle_gamma   90.00
#
_symmetry.space_group_name_H-M   'P 1'
#
loop_
_entity.id
_entity.type
_entity.pdbx_description
1 polymer ?
#
loop_
_entity_poly.entity_id
_entity_poly.type
_entity_poly.pdbx_seq_one_letter_code
_entity_poly.pdbx_strand_id
1 'polypeptide(L)'
;MADRQNNHAKTSNAKASGSSANAYTINLESFSKRLKMLYSHWNEYKDDFWGSSEVIAIATPPPSEDLRYLKSSALNVWLVGYEFPDTIMVFMKKQIHFLCSQKKISLLEIVKKSAQDTVGVEVVMHAKAKNDDGTASMDAIFHAVRAQSRLDGLAMPLVGYIAREAPEGNLLEKWDEKLKTANFQLNDVTNGFSDLFAVKDTAEITNVKKAAYLTSSVMKHFVVPKLEKVIDEEKKVSHSSLMDDTEKVILEPARIKVKLKADNVDICYPPIFQSGGEFDLKPSASSNNDNLFYDSTSVIICAIGSRYSSYCSNIARTFLIDANPVQSKAYEVLLKAHDAAIAALKPGNKAGDVYLAAFSVVEKEAPELVPNLTKSAGTGIGLEFRESGLSLNGKNDRMLKPGMVFNVSLGFQNLQSETKNPKTQKFSVLLADTVIISETAAEVVTSSSSKALKDVAYSFNEDEDEEEQQPKVKAKPSGSVPISSKATLRSVNHEVSKEELRRQHQAALARQKNEETARRLAGGGSEGTSRGAVKPSGELIAYKNVNDIPPPRDFMIQVDQKHEAILLPIYGNMVPFHIATVKSVSSQQDTSRTCYIRIIFNVPGAPFTPQDSSLLKFQEAIYVKEVSFHSKDPRHISEVVQLIKTLRRQVASRESEKAERATLVTQEKLQLSGAKFKPIRLSDSWIRPVFGGRGRKLPGTLEAHANGFRYGTSRTDERVDIMFGNIKHAFFQPAEKEMITLLHFHLHNHIMVGNKKTKDVQFYVEVMDVVQTIGGGKRSAYDPDEIEEEQRERDRKNKINMDFQNFVNRVNDLWGQPQFKAHDLEFDQPLRELGFHGVPHKSSGIYSPNIKLPCGAHRDTLCSNYPQ
;
A
#
# COMPACT_ATOMS: atom_id res chain seq x y z
N MET A 1 34.37 25.84 -59.98
CA MET A 1 34.82 27.15 -59.47
C MET A 1 34.79 27.09 -57.97
N ALA A 2 35.79 27.48 -57.20
CA ALA A 2 37.21 27.60 -57.38
C ALA A 2 37.77 27.52 -55.95
N ASP A 3 38.99 27.03 -55.84
CA ASP A 3 39.75 26.86 -54.62
C ASP A 3 39.93 28.14 -53.81
N ARG A 4 40.00 27.98 -52.48
CA ARG A 4 41.19 28.31 -51.64
C ARG A 4 40.87 27.86 -50.20
N GLN A 5 41.47 26.78 -49.68
CA GLN A 5 42.83 26.69 -49.12
C GLN A 5 43.12 27.79 -48.09
N ASN A 6 43.77 27.55 -46.96
CA ASN A 6 44.24 26.37 -46.24
C ASN A 6 44.90 26.98 -44.98
N ASN A 7 44.83 26.31 -43.83
CA ASN A 7 46.02 26.15 -43.00
C ASN A 7 45.78 25.06 -41.95
N HIS A 8 46.33 23.89 -42.24
CA HIS A 8 46.52 22.78 -41.32
C HIS A 8 47.92 22.82 -40.69
N ALA A 9 47.99 22.52 -39.39
CA ALA A 9 48.97 21.67 -38.68
C ALA A 9 49.31 22.27 -37.29
N LYS A 10 49.45 21.55 -36.17
CA LYS A 10 49.27 20.13 -35.80
C LYS A 10 49.28 20.06 -34.25
N THR A 11 48.49 19.15 -33.69
CA THR A 11 48.69 18.37 -32.44
C THR A 11 48.89 19.05 -31.07
N SER A 12 47.98 18.80 -30.12
CA SER A 12 48.23 17.93 -28.94
C SER A 12 46.97 17.79 -28.04
N ASN A 13 46.96 16.69 -27.29
CA ASN A 13 45.87 16.11 -26.50
C ASN A 13 45.22 17.02 -25.44
N ALA A 14 43.89 16.99 -25.34
CA ALA A 14 43.15 16.73 -24.10
C ALA A 14 41.64 16.56 -24.39
N LYS A 15 41.14 15.32 -24.31
CA LYS A 15 39.70 15.05 -24.21
C LYS A 15 39.23 15.50 -22.83
N ALA A 16 38.55 16.64 -22.74
CA ALA A 16 37.72 16.96 -21.59
C ALA A 16 36.46 16.07 -21.64
N SER A 17 36.39 15.09 -20.75
CA SER A 17 35.21 14.22 -20.59
C SER A 17 34.07 15.04 -20.01
N GLY A 18 32.97 15.12 -20.76
CA GLY A 18 31.75 15.82 -20.39
C GLY A 18 31.15 15.28 -19.09
N SER A 19 31.08 16.14 -18.08
CA SER A 19 30.27 15.99 -16.89
C SER A 19 28.83 16.37 -17.21
N SER A 20 27.91 15.41 -17.28
CA SER A 20 26.47 15.67 -17.21
C SER A 20 26.09 15.92 -15.74
N ALA A 21 26.47 17.08 -15.20
CA ALA A 21 25.89 17.62 -13.98
C ALA A 21 24.73 18.51 -14.41
N ASN A 22 23.49 18.20 -14.00
CA ASN A 22 22.36 19.10 -14.18
C ASN A 22 22.62 20.37 -13.36
N ALA A 23 23.16 21.42 -13.99
CA ALA A 23 23.32 22.72 -13.39
C ALA A 23 21.93 23.33 -13.16
N TYR A 24 21.59 23.64 -11.90
CA TYR A 24 20.42 24.46 -11.57
C TYR A 24 20.49 25.76 -12.38
N THR A 25 19.52 25.98 -13.27
CA THR A 25 19.54 27.11 -14.21
C THR A 25 18.21 27.86 -14.08
N ILE A 26 18.26 29.06 -13.51
CA ILE A 26 17.08 29.93 -13.40
C ILE A 26 16.76 30.50 -14.78
N ASN A 27 15.50 30.37 -15.21
CA ASN A 27 15.03 31.02 -16.43
C ASN A 27 14.79 32.51 -16.16
N LEU A 28 15.71 33.36 -16.62
CA LEU A 28 15.67 34.81 -16.41
C LEU A 28 14.48 35.50 -17.09
N GLU A 29 14.00 34.97 -18.22
CA GLU A 29 12.83 35.53 -18.92
C GLU A 29 11.56 35.30 -18.10
N SER A 30 11.36 34.06 -17.63
CA SER A 30 10.25 33.71 -16.73
C SER A 30 10.31 34.49 -15.42
N PHE A 31 11.51 34.61 -14.83
CA PHE A 31 11.72 35.41 -13.61
C PHE A 31 11.34 36.89 -13.85
N SER A 32 11.84 37.51 -14.91
CA SER A 32 11.52 38.91 -15.25
C SER A 32 10.01 39.10 -15.40
N LYS A 33 9.38 38.26 -16.22
CA LYS A 33 7.92 38.31 -16.46
C LYS A 33 7.14 38.21 -15.15
N ARG A 34 7.45 37.22 -14.32
CA ARG A 34 6.74 36.93 -13.07
C ARG A 34 7.01 37.96 -11.98
N LEU A 35 8.23 38.48 -11.90
CA LEU A 35 8.57 39.59 -11.00
C LEU A 35 7.77 40.84 -11.37
N LYS A 36 7.69 41.19 -12.66
CA LYS A 36 6.87 42.29 -13.13
C LYS A 36 5.39 42.08 -12.79
N MET A 37 4.87 40.87 -12.98
CA MET A 37 3.50 40.52 -12.59
C MET A 37 3.26 40.70 -11.10
N LEU A 38 4.17 40.22 -10.24
CA LEU A 38 4.08 40.39 -8.79
C LEU A 38 4.00 41.86 -8.39
N TYR A 39 4.93 42.70 -8.86
CA TYR A 39 4.95 44.12 -8.53
C TYR A 39 3.76 44.90 -9.11
N SER A 40 3.33 44.57 -10.32
CA SER A 40 2.16 45.21 -10.93
C SER A 40 0.89 44.87 -10.14
N HIS A 41 0.68 43.60 -9.83
CA HIS A 41 -0.46 43.12 -9.05
C HIS A 41 -0.43 43.64 -7.60
N TRP A 42 0.75 43.72 -6.99
CA TRP A 42 0.93 44.30 -5.67
C TRP A 42 0.55 45.78 -5.63
N ASN A 43 0.97 46.56 -6.62
CA ASN A 43 0.66 47.99 -6.70
C ASN A 43 -0.81 48.26 -7.04
N GLU A 44 -1.41 47.48 -7.94
CA GLU A 44 -2.79 47.68 -8.40
C GLU A 44 -3.83 47.28 -7.35
N TYR A 45 -3.64 46.14 -6.68
CA TYR A 45 -4.59 45.58 -5.70
C TYR A 45 -4.09 45.66 -4.26
N LYS A 46 -3.33 46.70 -3.96
CA LYS A 46 -2.58 46.85 -2.71
C LYS A 46 -3.47 46.73 -1.47
N ASP A 47 -4.60 47.43 -1.46
CA ASP A 47 -5.52 47.46 -0.32
C ASP A 47 -6.45 46.23 -0.31
N ASP A 48 -6.81 45.71 -1.49
CA ASP A 48 -7.77 44.61 -1.62
C ASP A 48 -7.17 43.25 -1.23
N PHE A 49 -5.96 42.94 -1.70
CA PHE A 49 -5.37 41.60 -1.55
C PHE A 49 -4.05 41.55 -0.79
N TRP A 50 -3.33 42.67 -0.70
CA TRP A 50 -2.00 42.74 -0.08
C TRP A 50 -2.02 43.42 1.29
N GLY A 51 -3.20 43.64 1.87
CA GLY A 51 -3.36 44.22 3.19
C GLY A 51 -2.65 45.57 3.35
N SER A 52 -2.66 46.41 2.30
CA SER A 52 -2.00 47.71 2.29
C SER A 52 -0.50 47.66 2.60
N SER A 53 0.14 46.50 2.40
CA SER A 53 1.55 46.28 2.78
C SER A 53 2.51 47.08 1.88
N GLU A 54 3.52 47.69 2.48
CA GLU A 54 4.61 48.40 1.77
C GLU A 54 5.85 47.50 1.55
N VAL A 55 5.91 46.42 2.34
CA VAL A 55 6.95 45.40 2.29
C VAL A 55 6.28 44.05 2.36
N ILE A 56 6.75 43.07 1.58
CA ILE A 56 6.28 41.69 1.66
C ILE A 56 7.45 40.81 2.11
N ALA A 57 7.30 40.16 3.25
CA ALA A 57 8.30 39.25 3.82
C ALA A 57 7.80 37.80 3.73
N ILE A 58 8.56 36.97 3.02
CA ILE A 58 8.26 35.56 2.79
C ILE A 58 9.41 34.73 3.33
N ALA A 59 9.11 33.87 4.28
CA ALA A 59 10.09 32.98 4.88
C ALA A 59 9.72 31.53 4.53
N THR A 60 10.64 30.81 3.91
CA THR A 60 10.45 29.41 3.52
C THR A 60 11.21 28.50 4.50
N PRO A 61 10.54 27.53 5.13
CA PRO A 61 11.17 26.68 6.15
C PRO A 61 12.20 25.71 5.55
N PRO A 62 13.00 25.03 6.40
CA PRO A 62 13.87 23.93 5.98
C PRO A 62 13.10 22.81 5.27
N PRO A 63 13.79 21.93 4.52
CA PRO A 63 13.15 20.78 3.89
C PRO A 63 12.53 19.87 4.96
N SER A 64 11.37 19.31 4.64
CA SER A 64 10.70 18.30 5.47
C SER A 64 10.60 16.97 4.73
N GLU A 65 10.56 15.86 5.48
CA GLU A 65 10.22 14.54 4.95
C GLU A 65 8.71 14.42 4.65
N ASP A 66 7.87 15.25 5.28
CA ASP A 66 6.44 15.27 5.00
C ASP A 66 6.15 16.05 3.71
N LEU A 67 5.25 15.52 2.89
CA LEU A 67 4.75 16.23 1.71
C LEU A 67 3.82 17.37 2.15
N ARG A 68 4.28 18.61 2.01
CA ARG A 68 3.54 19.82 2.40
C ARG A 68 3.48 20.82 1.26
N TYR A 69 2.35 21.50 1.14
CA TYR A 69 2.18 22.63 0.21
C TYR A 69 2.22 23.94 0.97
N LEU A 70 3.32 24.66 0.79
CA LEU A 70 3.53 25.99 1.35
C LEU A 70 3.41 27.04 0.26
N LYS A 71 2.72 28.13 0.56
CA LYS A 71 2.59 29.30 -0.31
C LYS A 71 3.96 29.97 -0.51
N SER A 72 4.82 29.96 0.51
CA SER A 72 6.21 30.40 0.42
C SER A 72 7.02 29.58 -0.59
N SER A 73 6.95 28.25 -0.51
CA SER A 73 7.58 27.35 -1.50
C SER A 73 7.00 27.53 -2.91
N ALA A 74 5.67 27.71 -3.03
CA ALA A 74 5.03 27.98 -4.31
C ALA A 74 5.55 29.27 -4.94
N LEU A 75 5.76 30.34 -4.15
CA LEU A 75 6.37 31.58 -4.64
C LEU A 75 7.79 31.35 -5.16
N ASN A 76 8.62 30.56 -4.48
CA ASN A 76 9.97 30.25 -4.93
C ASN A 76 9.95 29.55 -6.29
N VAL A 77 9.14 28.49 -6.42
CA VAL A 77 9.03 27.73 -7.67
C VAL A 77 8.44 28.60 -8.78
N TRP A 78 7.44 29.42 -8.46
CA TRP A 78 6.85 30.33 -9.43
C TRP A 78 7.87 31.37 -9.88
N LEU A 79 8.58 32.03 -8.97
CA LEU A 79 9.45 33.14 -9.34
C LEU A 79 10.77 32.67 -9.98
N VAL A 80 11.43 31.67 -9.41
CA VAL A 80 12.79 31.25 -9.79
C VAL A 80 12.89 29.80 -10.27
N GLY A 81 11.78 29.04 -10.31
CA GLY A 81 11.72 27.69 -10.87
C GLY A 81 12.11 26.56 -9.92
N TYR A 82 12.56 26.87 -8.71
CA TYR A 82 13.04 25.91 -7.71
C TYR A 82 12.59 26.30 -6.31
N GLU A 83 12.53 25.31 -5.41
CA GLU A 83 12.33 25.58 -3.99
C GLU A 83 13.64 26.05 -3.34
N PHE A 84 13.55 27.12 -2.55
CA PHE A 84 14.66 27.64 -1.75
C PHE A 84 14.30 27.48 -0.26
N PRO A 85 14.44 26.26 0.31
CA PRO A 85 14.15 26.03 1.72
C PRO A 85 15.09 26.86 2.60
N ASP A 86 14.80 27.07 3.88
CA ASP A 86 15.63 27.83 4.83
C ASP A 86 16.14 29.16 4.22
N THR A 87 15.19 29.98 3.75
CA THR A 87 15.45 31.24 3.02
C THR A 87 14.37 32.27 3.34
N ILE A 88 14.79 33.52 3.56
CA ILE A 88 13.89 34.67 3.72
C ILE A 88 14.05 35.59 2.50
N MET A 89 12.93 35.93 1.86
CA MET A 89 12.81 36.92 0.79
C MET A 89 12.01 38.10 1.29
N VAL A 90 12.53 39.32 1.17
CA VAL A 90 11.82 40.55 1.52
C VAL A 90 11.76 41.48 0.32
N PHE A 91 10.55 41.65 -0.21
CA PHE A 91 10.27 42.52 -1.35
C PHE A 91 9.89 43.91 -0.86
N MET A 92 10.54 44.94 -1.41
CA MET A 92 10.29 46.34 -1.14
C MET A 92 10.18 47.11 -2.47
N LYS A 93 9.79 48.38 -2.43
CA LYS A 93 9.63 49.22 -3.63
C LYS A 93 10.93 49.41 -4.41
N LYS A 94 12.07 49.52 -3.70
CA LYS A 94 13.38 49.78 -4.32
C LYS A 94 14.37 48.64 -4.17
N GLN A 95 14.13 47.72 -3.24
CA GLN A 95 15.07 46.64 -2.92
C GLN A 95 14.36 45.30 -2.75
N ILE A 96 15.05 44.22 -3.10
CA ILE A 96 14.68 42.85 -2.73
C ILE A 96 15.83 42.26 -1.93
N HIS A 97 15.55 41.83 -0.70
CA HIS A 97 16.53 41.22 0.17
C HIS A 97 16.36 39.71 0.19
N PHE A 98 17.46 38.98 0.01
CA PHE A 98 17.51 37.53 0.19
C PHE A 98 18.44 37.20 1.34
N LEU A 99 17.95 36.46 2.34
CA LEU A 99 18.76 35.91 3.43
C LEU A 99 18.76 34.39 3.32
N CYS A 100 19.89 33.83 2.92
CA CYS A 100 20.04 32.39 2.70
C CYS A 100 21.52 31.96 2.74
N SER A 101 21.80 30.68 2.52
CA SER A 101 23.17 30.16 2.53
C SER A 101 24.00 30.67 1.35
N GLN A 102 25.32 30.72 1.52
CA GLN A 102 26.25 31.17 0.48
C GLN A 102 26.07 30.45 -0.87
N LYS A 103 25.74 29.14 -0.84
CA LYS A 103 25.48 28.35 -2.04
C LYS A 103 24.26 28.85 -2.82
N LYS A 104 23.19 29.21 -2.12
CA LYS A 104 21.94 29.70 -2.72
C LYS A 104 22.14 31.11 -3.29
N ILE A 105 22.92 31.96 -2.60
CA ILE A 105 23.29 33.28 -3.12
C ILE A 105 23.99 33.17 -4.47
N SER A 106 24.98 32.28 -4.60
CA SER A 106 25.67 32.06 -5.89
C SER A 106 24.74 31.67 -7.03
N LEU A 107 23.62 30.98 -6.74
CA LEU A 107 22.60 30.64 -7.73
C LEU A 107 21.69 31.83 -8.06
N LEU A 108 21.41 32.70 -7.09
CA LEU A 108 20.53 33.86 -7.25
C LEU A 108 21.25 35.10 -7.80
N GLU A 109 22.59 35.17 -7.79
CA GLU A 109 23.36 36.33 -8.30
C GLU A 109 22.95 36.74 -9.73
N ILE A 110 22.61 35.77 -10.58
CA ILE A 110 22.20 36.01 -11.97
C ILE A 110 20.90 36.82 -12.09
N VAL A 111 20.06 36.87 -11.05
CA VAL A 111 18.77 37.58 -11.09
C VAL A 111 18.89 39.07 -10.82
N LYS A 112 20.03 39.54 -10.26
CA LYS A 112 20.22 40.96 -9.86
C LYS A 112 19.98 41.93 -11.02
N LYS A 113 20.65 41.69 -12.14
CA LYS A 113 20.55 42.54 -13.33
C LYS A 113 19.13 42.53 -13.90
N SER A 114 18.53 41.35 -13.99
CA SER A 114 17.18 41.18 -14.51
C SER A 114 16.12 41.88 -13.64
N ALA A 115 16.24 41.82 -12.31
CA ALA A 115 15.36 42.54 -11.40
C ALA A 115 15.46 44.07 -11.56
N GLN A 116 16.70 44.59 -11.67
CA GLN A 116 16.97 46.00 -11.92
C GLN A 116 16.40 46.47 -13.26
N ASP A 117 16.64 45.71 -14.34
CA ASP A 117 16.18 46.06 -15.70
C ASP A 117 14.65 45.98 -15.83
N THR A 118 13.99 45.10 -15.07
CA THR A 118 12.55 44.83 -15.24
C THR A 118 11.65 45.72 -14.40
N VAL A 119 11.98 45.88 -13.11
CA VAL A 119 11.13 46.61 -12.15
C VAL A 119 11.90 47.72 -11.40
N GLY A 120 13.17 47.95 -11.75
CA GLY A 120 13.97 49.03 -11.16
C GLY A 120 14.42 48.76 -9.71
N VAL A 121 14.40 47.50 -9.26
CA VAL A 121 14.73 47.12 -7.89
C VAL A 121 16.13 46.54 -7.76
N GLU A 122 16.85 46.99 -6.74
CA GLU A 122 18.16 46.47 -6.38
C GLU A 122 18.02 45.17 -5.58
N VAL A 123 18.76 44.14 -5.94
CA VAL A 123 18.76 42.87 -5.22
C VAL A 123 19.94 42.80 -4.26
N VAL A 124 19.65 42.72 -2.96
CA VAL A 124 20.63 42.67 -1.86
C VAL A 124 20.68 41.25 -1.29
N MET A 125 21.87 40.65 -1.25
CA MET A 125 22.08 39.27 -0.79
C MET A 125 22.76 39.25 0.58
N HIS A 126 22.18 38.52 1.52
CA HIS A 126 22.68 38.36 2.90
C HIS A 126 23.08 36.90 3.13
N ALA A 127 24.39 36.65 3.21
CA ALA A 127 24.93 35.30 3.35
C ALA A 127 24.89 34.83 4.80
N LYS A 128 24.08 33.81 5.08
CA LYS A 128 24.06 33.13 6.37
C LYS A 128 25.15 32.07 6.45
N ALA A 129 26.06 32.20 7.41
CA ALA A 129 27.03 31.15 7.71
C ALA A 129 26.37 29.96 8.42
N LYS A 130 27.06 28.80 8.46
CA LYS A 130 26.51 27.57 9.08
C LYS A 130 26.25 27.71 10.58
N ASN A 131 27.11 28.44 11.30
CA ASN A 131 27.02 28.64 12.75
C ASN A 131 26.38 29.98 13.13
N ASP A 132 25.83 30.69 12.15
CA ASP A 132 25.17 31.98 12.31
C ASP A 132 23.65 31.79 12.33
N ASP A 133 22.99 32.44 13.29
CA ASP A 133 21.53 32.46 13.41
C ASP A 133 20.89 33.49 12.46
N GLY A 134 21.70 34.32 11.80
CA GLY A 134 21.28 35.31 10.82
C GLY A 134 20.81 36.63 11.44
N THR A 135 20.88 36.79 12.77
CA THR A 135 20.35 37.94 13.50
C THR A 135 20.85 39.28 12.95
N ALA A 136 22.16 39.40 12.70
CA ALA A 136 22.76 40.63 12.17
C ALA A 136 22.22 40.99 10.77
N SER A 137 21.99 39.97 9.93
CA SER A 137 21.41 40.16 8.60
C SER A 137 19.94 40.57 8.69
N MET A 138 19.17 39.98 9.61
CA MET A 138 17.78 40.38 9.87
C MET A 138 17.70 41.83 10.34
N ASP A 139 18.60 42.26 11.23
CA ASP A 139 18.68 43.65 11.68
C ASP A 139 19.01 44.62 10.54
N ALA A 140 19.91 44.23 9.63
CA ALA A 140 20.19 45.02 8.43
C ALA A 140 18.96 45.16 7.52
N ILE A 141 18.19 44.09 7.33
CA ILE A 141 16.93 44.11 6.57
C ILE A 141 15.91 45.04 7.25
N PHE A 142 15.75 44.94 8.57
CA PHE A 142 14.81 45.79 9.31
C PHE A 142 15.20 47.28 9.29
N HIS A 143 16.50 47.59 9.31
CA HIS A 143 16.97 48.95 9.12
C HIS A 143 16.60 49.48 7.72
N ALA A 144 16.75 48.67 6.67
CA ALA A 144 16.33 49.05 5.31
C ALA A 144 14.82 49.28 5.22
N VAL A 145 14.00 48.40 5.81
CA VAL A 145 12.54 48.55 5.88
C VAL A 145 12.15 49.89 6.55
N ARG A 146 12.74 50.20 7.71
CA ARG A 146 12.47 51.45 8.43
C ARG A 146 12.94 52.68 7.65
N ALA A 147 14.08 52.60 6.98
CA ALA A 147 14.60 53.69 6.16
C ALA A 147 13.66 54.01 4.99
N GLN A 148 13.16 52.98 4.28
CA GLN A 148 12.18 53.18 3.21
C GLN A 148 10.86 53.76 3.73
N SER A 149 10.32 53.22 4.83
CA SER A 149 9.07 53.72 5.44
C SER A 149 9.15 55.19 5.83
N ARG A 150 10.30 55.65 6.35
CA ARG A 150 10.52 57.07 6.68
C ARG A 150 10.53 57.97 5.45
N LEU A 151 11.12 57.50 4.34
CA LEU A 151 11.09 58.22 3.07
C LEU A 151 9.68 58.34 2.51
N ASP A 152 8.85 57.33 2.73
CA ASP A 152 7.44 57.30 2.32
C ASP A 152 6.51 58.07 3.28
N GLY A 153 7.04 58.70 4.33
CA GLY A 153 6.27 59.51 5.29
C GLY A 153 5.42 58.70 6.28
N LEU A 154 5.63 57.39 6.38
CA LEU A 154 4.87 56.49 7.25
C LEU A 154 5.53 56.37 8.62
N ALA A 155 4.74 56.55 9.68
CA ALA A 155 5.20 56.46 11.07
C ALA A 155 5.61 55.03 11.46
N MET A 156 4.95 54.01 10.90
CA MET A 156 5.19 52.59 11.15
C MET A 156 5.19 51.82 9.81
N PRO A 157 6.17 50.95 9.55
CA PRO A 157 6.16 50.09 8.38
C PRO A 157 5.03 49.06 8.43
N LEU A 158 4.28 48.93 7.32
CA LEU A 158 3.33 47.84 7.09
C LEU A 158 4.02 46.69 6.34
N VAL A 159 4.15 45.55 7.00
CA VAL A 159 4.82 44.35 6.49
C VAL A 159 3.78 43.25 6.27
N GLY A 160 3.65 42.85 5.01
CA GLY A 160 2.87 41.71 4.58
C GLY A 160 3.62 40.41 4.85
N TYR A 161 2.94 39.42 5.41
CA TYR A 161 3.48 38.08 5.62
C TYR A 161 2.41 37.00 5.40
N ILE A 162 2.82 35.74 5.26
CA ILE A 162 1.87 34.62 5.14
C ILE A 162 1.48 34.17 6.55
N ALA A 163 0.31 34.61 7.02
CA ALA A 163 -0.09 34.40 8.42
C ALA A 163 -0.37 32.94 8.80
N ARG A 164 -0.67 32.08 7.81
CA ARG A 164 -1.05 30.69 8.02
C ARG A 164 0.13 29.71 8.06
N GLU A 165 1.35 30.16 7.79
CA GLU A 165 2.54 29.33 7.83
C GLU A 165 3.26 29.51 9.16
N ALA A 166 3.42 28.42 9.90
CA ALA A 166 4.15 28.44 11.16
C ALA A 166 5.66 28.58 10.90
N PRO A 167 6.38 29.37 11.72
CA PRO A 167 7.83 29.43 11.63
C PRO A 167 8.40 28.07 12.08
N GLU A 168 9.21 27.46 11.21
CA GLU A 168 9.87 26.18 11.49
C GLU A 168 11.37 26.30 11.22
N GLY A 169 12.17 25.86 12.20
CA GLY A 169 13.63 25.86 12.11
C GLY A 169 14.26 27.17 12.59
N ASN A 170 15.51 27.07 13.05
CA ASN A 170 16.20 28.13 13.79
C ASN A 170 16.16 29.51 13.12
N LEU A 171 16.31 29.57 11.79
CA LEU A 171 16.30 30.84 11.05
C LEU A 171 14.91 31.51 11.09
N LEU A 172 13.85 30.74 10.86
CA LEU A 172 12.49 31.26 10.77
C LEU A 172 11.91 31.56 12.14
N GLU A 173 12.21 30.73 13.14
CA GLU A 173 11.83 30.98 14.53
C GLU A 173 12.45 32.30 15.03
N LYS A 174 13.74 32.52 14.71
CA LYS A 174 14.41 33.79 15.05
C LYS A 174 13.84 34.97 14.27
N TRP A 175 13.52 34.79 12.99
CA TRP A 175 12.88 35.80 12.17
C TRP A 175 11.52 36.23 12.71
N ASP A 176 10.69 35.26 13.11
CA ASP A 176 9.36 35.52 13.68
C ASP A 176 9.46 36.24 15.05
N GLU A 177 10.37 35.82 15.92
CA GLU A 177 10.68 36.51 17.19
C GLU A 177 11.05 37.98 16.94
N LYS A 178 11.95 38.21 15.98
CA LYS A 178 12.40 39.56 15.63
C LYS A 178 11.30 40.40 14.97
N LEU A 179 10.49 39.82 14.06
CA LEU A 179 9.36 40.54 13.45
C LEU A 179 8.36 41.02 14.50
N LYS A 180 8.03 40.17 15.49
CA LYS A 180 7.12 40.51 16.59
C LYS A 180 7.64 41.63 17.50
N THR A 181 8.96 41.74 17.63
CA THR A 181 9.61 42.78 18.47
C THR A 181 10.01 44.03 17.69
N ALA A 182 9.87 44.04 16.36
CA ALA A 182 10.36 45.12 15.50
C ALA A 182 9.47 46.37 15.44
N ASN A 183 8.31 46.38 16.13
CA ASN A 183 7.27 47.41 16.05
C ASN A 183 6.80 47.66 14.60
N PHE A 184 6.52 46.59 13.85
CA PHE A 184 5.90 46.68 12.53
C PHE A 184 4.41 46.34 12.62
N GLN A 185 3.61 46.91 11.71
CA GLN A 185 2.25 46.45 11.52
C GLN A 185 2.27 45.26 10.56
N LEU A 186 1.80 44.09 11.03
CA LEU A 186 1.84 42.85 10.27
C LEU A 186 0.47 42.53 9.67
N ASN A 187 0.39 42.39 8.35
CA ASN A 187 -0.86 42.08 7.64
C ASN A 187 -0.72 40.79 6.81
N ASP A 188 -1.81 40.02 6.72
CA ASP A 188 -1.81 38.77 5.93
C ASP A 188 -1.88 39.07 4.43
N VAL A 189 -0.96 38.50 3.65
CA VAL A 189 -0.92 38.63 2.17
C VAL A 189 -1.22 37.32 1.44
N THR A 190 -1.69 36.30 2.16
CA THR A 190 -2.03 34.98 1.58
C THR A 190 -3.02 35.10 0.40
N ASN A 191 -3.96 36.03 0.48
CA ASN A 191 -4.95 36.27 -0.58
C ASN A 191 -4.31 36.88 -1.83
N GLY A 192 -3.34 37.79 -1.70
CA GLY A 192 -2.56 38.35 -2.81
C GLY A 192 -1.87 37.29 -3.65
N PHE A 193 -1.18 36.35 -3.01
CA PHE A 193 -0.58 35.22 -3.72
C PHE A 193 -1.63 34.25 -4.28
N SER A 194 -2.76 34.09 -3.60
CA SER A 194 -3.87 33.27 -4.10
C SER A 194 -4.56 33.87 -5.30
N ASP A 195 -4.52 35.19 -5.48
CA ASP A 195 -4.96 35.83 -6.71
C ASP A 195 -3.92 35.73 -7.81
N LEU A 196 -2.67 36.02 -7.47
CA LEU A 196 -1.54 35.99 -8.40
C LEU A 196 -1.32 34.62 -9.06
N PHE A 197 -1.47 33.52 -8.31
CA PHE A 197 -1.26 32.15 -8.82
C PHE A 197 -2.51 31.55 -9.50
N ALA A 198 -3.64 32.23 -9.43
CA ALA A 198 -4.91 31.67 -9.87
C ALA A 198 -4.95 31.37 -11.37
N VAL A 199 -4.45 32.32 -12.18
CA VAL A 199 -4.42 32.24 -13.65
C VAL A 199 -3.07 31.72 -14.09
N LYS A 200 -3.07 30.56 -14.74
CA LYS A 200 -1.87 29.87 -15.21
C LYS A 200 -1.53 30.32 -16.62
N ASP A 201 -0.25 30.55 -16.90
CA ASP A 201 0.23 30.80 -18.24
C ASP A 201 0.35 29.51 -19.08
N THR A 202 0.68 29.64 -20.37
CA THR A 202 0.75 28.51 -21.30
C THR A 202 1.73 27.42 -20.88
N ALA A 203 2.87 27.79 -20.26
CA ALA A 203 3.86 26.83 -19.79
C ALA A 203 3.35 26.08 -18.54
N GLU A 204 2.70 26.80 -17.63
CA GLU A 204 2.07 26.25 -16.44
C GLU A 204 0.93 25.28 -16.80
N ILE A 205 0.05 25.69 -17.71
CA ILE A 205 -1.02 24.85 -18.27
C ILE A 205 -0.42 23.58 -18.90
N THR A 206 0.68 23.70 -19.65
CA THR A 206 1.35 22.54 -20.24
C THR A 206 1.85 21.57 -19.17
N ASN A 207 2.40 22.06 -18.06
CA ASN A 207 2.85 21.22 -16.96
C ASN A 207 1.67 20.54 -16.24
N VAL A 208 0.57 21.26 -15.99
CA VAL A 208 -0.68 20.70 -15.47
C VAL A 208 -1.20 19.60 -16.41
N LYS A 209 -1.23 19.82 -17.72
CA LYS A 209 -1.66 18.81 -18.70
C LYS A 209 -0.77 17.56 -18.67
N LYS A 210 0.55 17.71 -18.54
CA LYS A 210 1.47 16.56 -18.39
C LYS A 210 1.23 15.79 -17.10
N ALA A 211 1.02 16.51 -15.99
CA ALA A 211 0.66 15.90 -14.70
C ALA A 211 -0.68 15.14 -14.82
N ALA A 212 -1.72 15.76 -15.36
CA ALA A 212 -3.03 15.15 -15.53
C ALA A 212 -3.00 13.94 -16.48
N TYR A 213 -2.21 14.02 -17.56
CA TYR A 213 -1.99 12.89 -18.47
C TYR A 213 -1.36 11.71 -17.74
N LEU A 214 -0.33 11.95 -16.92
CA LEU A 214 0.28 10.90 -16.10
C LEU A 214 -0.72 10.32 -15.10
N THR A 215 -1.40 11.16 -14.34
CA THR A 215 -2.40 10.75 -13.33
C THR A 215 -3.48 9.87 -13.94
N SER A 216 -4.06 10.29 -15.06
CA SER A 216 -5.12 9.53 -15.74
C SER A 216 -4.58 8.25 -16.41
N SER A 217 -3.34 8.27 -16.91
CA SER A 217 -2.66 7.07 -17.41
C SER A 217 -2.37 6.06 -16.32
N VAL A 218 -1.97 6.48 -15.11
CA VAL A 218 -1.76 5.61 -13.96
C VAL A 218 -3.09 4.98 -13.52
N MET A 219 -4.16 5.79 -13.41
CA MET A 219 -5.49 5.27 -13.09
C MET A 219 -5.92 4.19 -14.10
N LYS A 220 -5.81 4.48 -15.40
CA LYS A 220 -6.28 3.61 -16.48
C LYS A 220 -5.42 2.38 -16.73
N HIS A 221 -4.10 2.54 -16.80
CA HIS A 221 -3.18 1.49 -17.26
C HIS A 221 -2.54 0.69 -16.13
N PHE A 222 -2.67 1.15 -14.90
CA PHE A 222 -2.14 0.44 -13.74
C PHE A 222 -3.21 0.14 -12.71
N VAL A 223 -3.90 1.15 -12.18
CA VAL A 223 -4.82 0.94 -11.04
C VAL A 223 -6.03 0.11 -11.43
N VAL A 224 -6.73 0.45 -12.50
CA VAL A 224 -7.89 -0.33 -12.96
C VAL A 224 -7.51 -1.79 -13.23
N PRO A 225 -6.49 -2.11 -14.09
CA PRO A 225 -6.06 -3.49 -14.30
C PRO A 225 -5.58 -4.20 -13.05
N LYS A 226 -4.98 -3.48 -12.10
CA LYS A 226 -4.53 -4.04 -10.82
C LYS A 226 -5.71 -4.39 -9.92
N LEU A 227 -6.73 -3.54 -9.86
CA LEU A 227 -7.95 -3.81 -9.10
C LEU A 227 -8.71 -4.99 -9.71
N GLU A 228 -8.96 -4.96 -11.02
CA GLU A 228 -9.56 -6.09 -11.78
C GLU A 228 -8.84 -7.39 -11.46
N LYS A 229 -7.51 -7.43 -11.64
CA LYS A 229 -6.72 -8.62 -11.34
C LYS A 229 -6.80 -9.07 -9.88
N VAL A 230 -6.84 -8.13 -8.93
CA VAL A 230 -6.95 -8.47 -7.50
C VAL A 230 -8.33 -9.06 -7.17
N ILE A 231 -9.37 -8.55 -7.82
CA ILE A 231 -10.75 -9.00 -7.67
C ILE A 231 -10.92 -10.38 -8.34
N ASP A 232 -10.50 -10.52 -9.60
CA ASP A 232 -10.61 -11.75 -10.40
C ASP A 232 -9.83 -12.92 -9.79
N GLU A 233 -8.62 -12.66 -9.27
CA GLU A 233 -7.78 -13.69 -8.64
C GLU A 233 -8.07 -13.85 -7.12
N GLU A 234 -9.13 -13.21 -6.61
CA GLU A 234 -9.54 -13.18 -5.20
C GLU A 234 -8.37 -12.93 -4.22
N LYS A 235 -7.45 -12.03 -4.61
CA LYS A 235 -6.25 -11.76 -3.84
C LYS A 235 -6.54 -10.87 -2.65
N LYS A 236 -5.90 -11.20 -1.52
CA LYS A 236 -5.88 -10.34 -0.34
C LYS A 236 -4.72 -9.35 -0.46
N VAL A 237 -5.06 -8.10 -0.77
CA VAL A 237 -4.11 -6.99 -0.87
C VAL A 237 -4.61 -5.85 0.01
N SER A 238 -3.74 -5.25 0.82
CA SER A 238 -4.10 -4.10 1.66
C SER A 238 -4.21 -2.81 0.84
N HIS A 239 -5.00 -1.85 1.33
CA HIS A 239 -5.06 -0.52 0.73
C HIS A 239 -3.67 0.15 0.71
N SER A 240 -2.90 0.02 1.79
CA SER A 240 -1.51 0.50 1.87
C SER A 240 -0.57 -0.15 0.84
N SER A 241 -0.73 -1.44 0.53
CA SER A 241 0.07 -2.08 -0.51
C SER A 241 -0.29 -1.58 -1.91
N LEU A 242 -1.57 -1.30 -2.18
CA LEU A 242 -2.00 -0.69 -3.45
C LEU A 242 -1.49 0.75 -3.58
N MET A 243 -1.49 1.51 -2.49
CA MET A 243 -0.88 2.84 -2.41
C MET A 243 0.61 2.79 -2.78
N ASP A 244 1.40 1.97 -2.09
CA ASP A 244 2.85 1.84 -2.32
C ASP A 244 3.18 1.42 -3.76
N ASP A 245 2.39 0.49 -4.31
CA ASP A 245 2.57 0.03 -5.69
C ASP A 245 2.22 1.13 -6.70
N THR A 246 1.16 1.89 -6.45
CA THR A 246 0.71 3.01 -7.31
C THR A 246 1.71 4.16 -7.26
N GLU A 247 2.23 4.50 -6.08
CA GLU A 247 3.25 5.53 -5.89
C GLU A 247 4.51 5.23 -6.72
N LYS A 248 5.02 4.00 -6.67
CA LYS A 248 6.17 3.58 -7.49
C LYS A 248 5.91 3.75 -8.98
N VAL A 249 4.68 3.53 -9.44
CA VAL A 249 4.33 3.67 -10.86
C VAL A 249 4.23 5.13 -11.27
N ILE A 250 3.75 6.01 -10.39
CA ILE A 250 3.77 7.46 -10.64
C ILE A 250 5.22 7.94 -10.79
N LEU A 251 6.09 7.59 -9.84
CA LEU A 251 7.51 8.00 -9.84
C LEU A 251 8.31 7.40 -11.02
N GLU A 252 7.86 6.27 -11.58
CA GLU A 252 8.49 5.62 -12.72
C GLU A 252 7.52 5.51 -13.93
N PRO A 253 7.20 6.64 -14.62
CA PRO A 253 6.18 6.69 -15.67
C PRO A 253 6.47 5.76 -16.86
N ALA A 254 7.73 5.39 -17.06
CA ALA A 254 8.14 4.42 -18.08
C ALA A 254 7.50 3.03 -17.89
N ARG A 255 7.14 2.65 -16.65
CA ARG A 255 6.46 1.37 -16.35
C ARG A 255 5.12 1.22 -17.05
N ILE A 256 4.43 2.33 -17.29
CA ILE A 256 3.14 2.39 -18.00
C ILE A 256 3.28 3.01 -19.40
N LYS A 257 4.48 2.98 -19.99
CA LYS A 257 4.78 3.48 -21.34
C LYS A 257 4.50 4.99 -21.52
N VAL A 258 4.47 5.75 -20.43
CA VAL A 258 4.32 7.22 -20.47
C VAL A 258 5.69 7.87 -20.65
N LYS A 259 5.85 8.66 -21.71
CA LYS A 259 7.11 9.34 -22.07
C LYS A 259 7.21 10.71 -21.38
N LEU A 260 7.36 10.70 -20.06
CA LEU A 260 7.69 11.89 -19.27
C LEU A 260 9.04 11.71 -18.58
N LYS A 261 9.75 12.82 -18.35
CA LYS A 261 11.01 12.82 -17.61
C LYS A 261 10.73 12.51 -16.14
N ALA A 262 11.23 11.40 -15.63
CA ALA A 262 11.01 10.96 -14.25
C ALA A 262 11.52 11.98 -13.22
N ASP A 263 12.65 12.66 -13.49
CA ASP A 263 13.20 13.72 -12.62
C ASP A 263 12.24 14.90 -12.37
N ASN A 264 11.23 15.09 -13.24
CA ASN A 264 10.23 16.14 -13.10
C ASN A 264 8.93 15.62 -12.49
N VAL A 265 8.83 14.33 -12.17
CA VAL A 265 7.61 13.70 -11.70
C VAL A 265 7.70 13.46 -10.20
N ASP A 266 6.59 13.72 -9.52
CA ASP A 266 6.42 13.40 -8.10
C ASP A 266 4.95 13.04 -7.84
N ILE A 267 4.64 12.55 -6.64
CA ILE A 267 3.26 12.38 -6.17
C ILE A 267 2.71 13.71 -5.64
N CYS A 268 1.40 13.91 -5.74
CA CYS A 268 0.75 15.06 -5.06
C CYS A 268 0.47 14.76 -3.59
N TYR A 269 0.18 13.51 -3.28
CA TYR A 269 -0.12 12.94 -1.97
C TYR A 269 -0.06 11.41 -2.13
N PRO A 270 0.12 10.63 -1.04
CA PRO A 270 0.11 9.18 -1.11
C PRO A 270 -1.23 8.68 -1.69
N PRO A 271 -1.25 7.84 -2.75
CA PRO A 271 -2.49 7.40 -3.39
C PRO A 271 -3.49 6.80 -2.40
N ILE A 272 -4.75 7.20 -2.50
CA ILE A 272 -5.79 6.84 -1.53
C ILE A 272 -6.62 5.70 -2.09
N PHE A 273 -6.73 4.61 -1.35
CA PHE A 273 -7.60 3.47 -1.60
C PHE A 273 -8.50 3.25 -0.38
N GLN A 274 -9.80 3.15 -0.60
CA GLN A 274 -10.80 2.95 0.47
C GLN A 274 -11.85 1.94 0.02
N SER A 275 -12.21 1.02 0.90
CA SER A 275 -13.30 0.05 0.70
C SER A 275 -13.76 -0.53 2.05
N GLY A 276 -14.83 -1.31 2.05
CA GLY A 276 -15.24 -2.10 3.22
C GLY A 276 -15.89 -1.30 4.35
N GLY A 277 -16.53 -0.18 4.03
CA GLY A 277 -17.36 0.61 4.96
C GLY A 277 -16.64 1.77 5.64
N GLU A 278 -15.32 1.84 5.50
CA GLU A 278 -14.48 2.93 6.01
C GLU A 278 -14.10 3.88 4.88
N PHE A 279 -14.77 5.04 4.83
CA PHE A 279 -14.53 6.06 3.82
C PHE A 279 -14.30 7.41 4.47
N ASP A 280 -13.31 8.15 3.96
CA ASP A 280 -13.08 9.55 4.28
C ASP A 280 -12.81 10.32 2.98
N LEU A 281 -13.73 11.22 2.61
CA LEU A 281 -13.60 12.02 1.38
C LEU A 281 -12.82 13.31 1.61
N LYS A 282 -12.21 13.50 2.78
CA LYS A 282 -11.29 14.62 3.00
C LYS A 282 -10.00 14.39 2.21
N PRO A 283 -9.37 15.46 1.70
CA PRO A 283 -8.09 15.35 1.01
C PRO A 283 -6.94 14.91 1.93
N SER A 284 -7.14 14.93 3.26
CA SER A 284 -6.19 14.43 4.26
C SER A 284 -6.34 12.93 4.56
N ALA A 285 -7.24 12.24 3.89
CA ALA A 285 -7.43 10.80 4.09
C ALA A 285 -6.19 10.02 3.65
N SER A 286 -5.99 8.85 4.27
CA SER A 286 -4.87 7.95 3.98
C SER A 286 -5.37 6.53 3.78
N SER A 287 -4.69 5.76 2.93
CA SER A 287 -4.93 4.33 2.77
C SER A 287 -4.59 3.59 4.08
N ASN A 288 -5.54 2.84 4.64
CA ASN A 288 -5.33 2.06 5.86
C ASN A 288 -4.64 0.71 5.56
N ASN A 289 -4.44 -0.13 6.58
CA ASN A 289 -3.83 -1.45 6.42
C ASN A 289 -4.83 -2.59 6.23
N ASP A 290 -6.13 -2.27 6.11
CA ASP A 290 -7.15 -3.28 5.85
C ASP A 290 -7.04 -3.79 4.40
N ASN A 291 -7.46 -5.04 4.21
CA ASN A 291 -7.54 -5.64 2.89
C ASN A 291 -8.67 -5.00 2.08
N LEU A 292 -8.41 -4.83 0.78
CA LEU A 292 -9.41 -4.45 -0.20
C LEU A 292 -10.63 -5.36 -0.07
N PHE A 293 -11.81 -4.75 -0.01
CA PHE A 293 -13.08 -5.41 0.17
C PHE A 293 -13.93 -5.26 -1.10
N TYR A 294 -14.25 -6.39 -1.71
CA TYR A 294 -14.91 -6.48 -3.02
C TYR A 294 -15.95 -7.62 -3.07
N ASP A 295 -16.51 -8.03 -1.93
CA ASP A 295 -17.69 -8.92 -1.94
C ASP A 295 -18.90 -8.19 -2.57
N SER A 296 -20.00 -8.89 -2.85
CA SER A 296 -21.19 -8.26 -3.44
C SER A 296 -21.66 -7.02 -2.67
N THR A 297 -22.18 -6.02 -3.39
CA THR A 297 -22.59 -4.70 -2.88
C THR A 297 -21.44 -3.84 -2.33
N SER A 298 -20.23 -4.01 -2.85
CA SER A 298 -19.05 -3.24 -2.40
C SER A 298 -18.82 -1.99 -3.23
N VAL A 299 -18.15 -1.02 -2.61
CA VAL A 299 -17.71 0.22 -3.22
C VAL A 299 -16.22 0.41 -2.93
N ILE A 300 -15.44 0.76 -3.95
CA ILE A 300 -14.02 1.05 -3.85
C ILE A 300 -13.78 2.47 -4.34
N ILE A 301 -13.20 3.34 -3.51
CA ILE A 301 -12.77 4.68 -3.91
C ILE A 301 -11.26 4.66 -4.11
N CYS A 302 -10.82 5.18 -5.26
CA CYS A 302 -9.43 5.45 -5.54
C CYS A 302 -9.22 6.92 -5.89
N ALA A 303 -8.30 7.59 -5.22
CA ALA A 303 -7.87 8.95 -5.55
C ALA A 303 -6.35 9.00 -5.74
N ILE A 304 -5.92 9.59 -6.85
CA ILE A 304 -4.52 9.63 -7.27
C ILE A 304 -4.22 11.04 -7.79
N GLY A 305 -3.06 11.57 -7.45
CA GLY A 305 -2.54 12.80 -8.03
C GLY A 305 -1.05 12.70 -8.30
N SER A 306 -0.64 13.04 -9.51
CA SER A 306 0.78 13.22 -9.86
C SER A 306 1.09 14.69 -10.06
N ARG A 307 2.35 15.04 -9.77
CA ARG A 307 2.93 16.37 -9.91
C ARG A 307 3.96 16.33 -11.04
N TYR A 308 3.94 17.29 -11.96
CA TYR A 308 4.94 17.42 -13.02
C TYR A 308 5.55 18.82 -13.02
N SER A 309 6.87 18.90 -12.87
CA SER A 309 7.62 20.16 -12.72
C SER A 309 6.94 21.09 -11.70
N SER A 310 6.58 20.50 -10.55
CA SER A 310 5.89 21.13 -9.43
C SER A 310 4.40 21.47 -9.60
N TYR A 311 3.78 21.25 -10.76
CA TYR A 311 2.33 21.46 -10.97
C TYR A 311 1.54 20.19 -10.70
N CYS A 312 0.52 20.31 -9.86
CA CYS A 312 -0.32 19.23 -9.40
C CYS A 312 -1.46 18.92 -10.37
N SER A 313 -1.94 17.68 -10.28
CA SER A 313 -3.17 17.22 -10.90
C SER A 313 -3.82 16.17 -9.99
N ASN A 314 -5.11 15.92 -10.19
CA ASN A 314 -5.88 15.00 -9.38
C ASN A 314 -6.95 14.26 -10.20
N ILE A 315 -7.16 12.99 -9.87
CA ILE A 315 -8.29 12.20 -10.33
C ILE A 315 -8.82 11.38 -9.14
N ALA A 316 -10.14 11.21 -9.07
CA ALA A 316 -10.74 10.21 -8.19
C ALA A 316 -11.85 9.48 -8.93
N ARG A 317 -11.90 8.16 -8.72
CA ARG A 317 -12.89 7.26 -9.30
C ARG A 317 -13.45 6.37 -8.20
N THR A 318 -14.72 6.04 -8.37
CA THR A 318 -15.40 5.05 -7.54
C THR A 318 -15.75 3.87 -8.42
N PHE A 319 -15.38 2.67 -7.98
CA PHE A 319 -15.70 1.40 -8.61
C PHE A 319 -16.76 0.68 -7.79
N LEU A 320 -17.72 0.08 -8.47
CA LEU A 320 -18.89 -0.56 -7.89
C LEU A 320 -18.83 -2.05 -8.16
N ILE A 321 -18.96 -2.88 -7.13
CA ILE A 321 -18.90 -4.35 -7.26
C ILE A 321 -20.26 -4.93 -6.84
N ASP A 322 -20.95 -5.59 -7.78
CA ASP A 322 -22.36 -6.02 -7.66
C ASP A 322 -23.24 -4.95 -6.98
N ALA A 323 -23.18 -3.73 -7.50
CA ALA A 323 -23.86 -2.62 -6.85
C ALA A 323 -25.37 -2.81 -6.86
N ASN A 324 -25.99 -2.53 -5.71
CA ASN A 324 -27.44 -2.51 -5.62
C ASN A 324 -28.03 -1.20 -6.21
N PRO A 325 -29.36 -1.10 -6.33
CA PRO A 325 -30.00 0.07 -6.91
C PRO A 325 -29.70 1.39 -6.17
N VAL A 326 -29.48 1.34 -4.85
CA VAL A 326 -29.17 2.54 -4.04
C VAL A 326 -27.77 3.05 -4.37
N GLN A 327 -26.79 2.16 -4.45
CA GLN A 327 -25.41 2.48 -4.81
C GLN A 327 -25.32 3.00 -6.25
N SER A 328 -25.99 2.32 -7.18
CA SER A 328 -26.03 2.73 -8.60
C SER A 328 -26.70 4.09 -8.79
N LYS A 329 -27.87 4.32 -8.17
CA LYS A 329 -28.56 5.63 -8.19
C LYS A 329 -27.68 6.75 -7.61
N ALA A 330 -27.02 6.49 -6.47
CA ALA A 330 -26.14 7.48 -5.84
C ALA A 330 -24.96 7.86 -6.75
N TYR A 331 -24.36 6.88 -7.44
CA TYR A 331 -23.28 7.14 -8.41
C TYR A 331 -23.77 7.93 -9.62
N GLU A 332 -24.91 7.56 -10.21
CA GLU A 332 -25.47 8.25 -11.37
C GLU A 332 -25.81 9.72 -11.07
N VAL A 333 -26.45 9.98 -9.93
CA VAL A 333 -26.75 11.35 -9.47
C VAL A 333 -25.44 12.13 -9.24
N LEU A 334 -24.44 11.49 -8.62
CA LEU A 334 -23.14 12.13 -8.41
C LEU A 334 -22.46 12.48 -9.75
N LEU A 335 -22.51 11.59 -10.73
CA LEU A 335 -21.96 11.80 -12.06
C LEU A 335 -22.62 13.01 -12.74
N LYS A 336 -23.94 13.09 -12.74
CA LYS A 336 -24.67 14.25 -13.28
C LYS A 336 -24.35 15.55 -12.54
N ALA A 337 -24.26 15.51 -11.21
CA ALA A 337 -23.91 16.68 -10.41
C ALA A 337 -22.46 17.14 -10.68
N HIS A 338 -21.54 16.20 -10.83
CA HIS A 338 -20.15 16.46 -11.21
C HIS A 338 -20.04 17.09 -12.61
N ASP A 339 -20.76 16.56 -13.59
CA ASP A 339 -20.81 17.12 -14.95
C ASP A 339 -21.44 18.51 -14.98
N ALA A 340 -22.47 18.77 -14.16
CA ALA A 340 -23.07 20.09 -14.03
C ALA A 340 -22.10 21.11 -13.41
N ALA A 341 -21.30 20.71 -12.40
CA ALA A 341 -20.23 21.55 -11.88
C ALA A 341 -19.18 21.88 -12.95
N ILE A 342 -18.73 20.88 -13.72
CA ILE A 342 -17.77 21.11 -14.82
C ILE A 342 -18.36 22.06 -15.87
N ALA A 343 -19.62 21.88 -16.24
CA ALA A 343 -20.30 22.74 -17.22
C ALA A 343 -20.46 24.19 -16.73
N ALA A 344 -20.50 24.41 -15.42
CA ALA A 344 -20.56 25.74 -14.80
C ALA A 344 -19.18 26.42 -14.66
N LEU A 345 -18.06 25.71 -14.87
CA LEU A 345 -16.71 26.29 -14.91
C LEU A 345 -16.47 27.06 -16.21
N LYS A 346 -17.10 28.23 -16.32
CA LYS A 346 -17.01 29.12 -17.47
C LYS A 346 -16.49 30.49 -17.06
N PRO A 347 -15.73 31.19 -17.92
CA PRO A 347 -15.36 32.58 -17.69
C PRO A 347 -16.59 33.43 -17.35
N GLY A 348 -16.47 34.29 -16.34
CA GLY A 348 -17.54 35.18 -15.92
C GLY A 348 -18.55 34.60 -14.92
N ASN A 349 -18.56 33.29 -14.67
CA ASN A 349 -19.33 32.72 -13.56
C ASN A 349 -18.61 32.95 -12.23
N LYS A 350 -19.33 32.91 -11.11
CA LYS A 350 -18.71 32.88 -9.78
C LYS A 350 -18.27 31.46 -9.43
N ALA A 351 -17.21 31.34 -8.64
CA ALA A 351 -16.76 30.05 -8.11
C ALA A 351 -17.85 29.30 -7.33
N GLY A 352 -18.74 30.02 -6.64
CA GLY A 352 -19.88 29.45 -5.93
C GLY A 352 -20.98 28.90 -6.82
N ASP A 353 -21.16 29.46 -8.03
CA ASP A 353 -22.17 28.99 -8.99
C ASP A 353 -21.88 27.54 -9.43
N VAL A 354 -20.61 27.14 -9.43
CA VAL A 354 -20.16 25.78 -9.72
C VAL A 354 -20.70 24.77 -8.71
N TYR A 355 -20.62 25.11 -7.42
CA TYR A 355 -21.18 24.26 -6.37
C TYR A 355 -22.70 24.24 -6.41
N LEU A 356 -23.33 25.41 -6.64
CA LEU A 356 -24.78 25.53 -6.73
C LEU A 356 -25.36 24.74 -7.92
N ALA A 357 -24.64 24.67 -9.04
CA ALA A 357 -25.02 23.84 -10.18
C ALA A 357 -25.07 22.34 -9.81
N ALA A 358 -24.04 21.83 -9.13
CA ALA A 358 -24.04 20.46 -8.61
C ALA A 358 -25.16 20.25 -7.57
N PHE A 359 -25.30 21.16 -6.61
CA PHE A 359 -26.32 21.10 -5.57
C PHE A 359 -27.73 21.03 -6.17
N SER A 360 -28.02 21.86 -7.18
CA SER A 360 -29.34 21.90 -7.85
C SER A 360 -29.70 20.59 -8.53
N VAL A 361 -28.72 19.86 -9.07
CA VAL A 361 -28.94 18.52 -9.64
C VAL A 361 -29.34 17.54 -8.55
N VAL A 362 -28.60 17.52 -7.43
CA VAL A 362 -28.88 16.62 -6.31
C VAL A 362 -30.24 16.93 -5.69
N GLU A 363 -30.53 18.21 -5.43
CA GLU A 363 -31.81 18.66 -4.87
C GLU A 363 -33.01 18.25 -5.75
N LYS A 364 -32.85 18.30 -7.07
CA LYS A 364 -33.89 17.95 -8.04
C LYS A 364 -34.09 16.44 -8.20
N GLU A 365 -33.01 15.67 -8.30
CA GLU A 365 -33.08 14.23 -8.66
C GLU A 365 -33.08 13.29 -7.46
N ALA A 366 -32.43 13.67 -6.35
CA ALA A 366 -32.31 12.88 -5.14
C ALA A 366 -32.16 13.78 -3.90
N PRO A 367 -33.23 14.52 -3.52
CA PRO A 367 -33.21 15.44 -2.38
C PRO A 367 -32.80 14.76 -1.06
N GLU A 368 -33.05 13.46 -0.94
CA GLU A 368 -32.65 12.63 0.20
C GLU A 368 -31.13 12.53 0.39
N LEU A 369 -30.33 12.75 -0.67
CA LEU A 369 -28.86 12.66 -0.65
C LEU A 369 -28.18 14.02 -0.35
N VAL A 370 -28.94 15.12 -0.33
CA VAL A 370 -28.41 16.47 -0.07
C VAL A 370 -27.63 16.58 1.26
N PRO A 371 -28.07 15.99 2.38
CA PRO A 371 -27.33 16.04 3.64
C PRO A 371 -25.94 15.39 3.55
N ASN A 372 -25.80 14.40 2.67
CA ASN A 372 -24.60 13.59 2.48
C ASN A 372 -23.62 14.21 1.47
N LEU A 373 -24.05 15.19 0.67
CA LEU A 373 -23.21 15.86 -0.33
C LEU A 373 -22.05 16.61 0.34
N THR A 374 -20.85 16.51 -0.24
CA THR A 374 -19.70 17.32 0.18
C THR A 374 -20.04 18.82 0.17
N LYS A 375 -19.48 19.58 1.12
CA LYS A 375 -19.74 21.03 1.26
C LYS A 375 -18.98 21.91 0.25
N SER A 376 -18.21 21.28 -0.63
CA SER A 376 -17.45 21.91 -1.71
C SER A 376 -17.42 20.94 -2.90
N ALA A 377 -17.36 21.50 -4.11
CA ALA A 377 -17.10 20.79 -5.36
C ALA A 377 -15.60 20.80 -5.73
N GLY A 378 -14.72 21.13 -4.77
CA GLY A 378 -13.27 21.12 -4.94
C GLY A 378 -12.61 22.49 -4.75
N THR A 379 -11.43 22.67 -5.35
CA THR A 379 -10.64 23.91 -5.24
C THR A 379 -9.82 24.16 -6.50
N GLY A 380 -9.25 25.36 -6.63
CA GLY A 380 -8.14 25.59 -7.54
C GLY A 380 -6.97 24.64 -7.27
N ILE A 381 -6.21 24.32 -8.31
CA ILE A 381 -5.02 23.46 -8.28
C ILE A 381 -3.94 24.04 -9.20
N GLY A 382 -2.68 23.89 -8.80
CA GLY A 382 -1.54 24.46 -9.50
C GLY A 382 -0.22 24.01 -8.86
N LEU A 383 0.60 24.96 -8.44
CA LEU A 383 1.79 24.68 -7.62
C LEU A 383 1.41 24.14 -6.23
N GLU A 384 0.24 24.57 -5.76
CA GLU A 384 -0.43 24.03 -4.58
C GLU A 384 -1.45 22.99 -5.03
N PHE A 385 -1.52 21.86 -4.31
CA PHE A 385 -2.59 20.89 -4.52
C PHE A 385 -3.98 21.47 -4.23
N ARG A 386 -4.05 22.40 -3.27
CA ARG A 386 -5.29 23.05 -2.84
C ARG A 386 -5.12 24.56 -2.73
N GLU A 387 -5.56 25.30 -3.74
CA GLU A 387 -5.59 26.76 -3.72
C GLU A 387 -6.84 27.24 -2.96
N SER A 388 -6.67 27.52 -1.66
CA SER A 388 -7.78 27.82 -0.74
C SER A 388 -8.64 29.03 -1.15
N GLY A 389 -8.04 30.05 -1.79
CA GLY A 389 -8.75 31.21 -2.33
C GLY A 389 -9.65 30.92 -3.52
N LEU A 390 -9.56 29.72 -4.11
CA LEU A 390 -10.38 29.25 -5.23
C LEU A 390 -11.25 28.05 -4.85
N SER A 391 -11.76 28.01 -3.61
CA SER A 391 -12.68 26.96 -3.20
C SER A 391 -14.01 27.04 -3.95
N LEU A 392 -14.46 25.91 -4.50
CA LEU A 392 -15.76 25.78 -5.19
C LEU A 392 -16.86 25.46 -4.18
N ASN A 393 -17.15 26.40 -3.29
CA ASN A 393 -18.23 26.29 -2.30
C ASN A 393 -19.28 27.39 -2.54
N GLY A 394 -20.51 27.19 -2.09
CA GLY A 394 -21.63 28.11 -2.36
C GLY A 394 -21.50 29.54 -1.81
N LYS A 395 -20.40 29.89 -1.13
CA LYS A 395 -20.14 31.24 -0.59
C LYS A 395 -19.03 32.00 -1.32
N ASN A 396 -18.37 31.39 -2.31
CA ASN A 396 -17.25 32.01 -2.98
C ASN A 396 -17.69 32.85 -4.19
N ASP A 397 -17.67 34.17 -4.06
CA ASP A 397 -18.08 35.11 -5.10
C ASP A 397 -16.99 35.41 -6.15
N ARG A 398 -15.85 34.71 -6.09
CA ARG A 398 -14.73 34.97 -6.99
C ARG A 398 -15.06 34.64 -8.44
N MET A 399 -14.83 35.59 -9.34
CA MET A 399 -15.08 35.43 -10.77
C MET A 399 -14.06 34.50 -11.42
N LEU A 400 -14.56 33.54 -12.18
CA LEU A 400 -13.77 32.59 -12.94
C LEU A 400 -13.19 33.26 -14.19
N LYS A 401 -11.90 33.00 -14.47
CA LYS A 401 -11.16 33.55 -15.61
C LYS A 401 -10.55 32.43 -16.45
N PRO A 402 -10.35 32.64 -17.77
CA PRO A 402 -9.55 31.74 -18.59
C PRO A 402 -8.16 31.53 -18.00
N GLY A 403 -7.62 30.32 -18.14
CA GLY A 403 -6.33 29.92 -17.58
C GLY A 403 -6.36 29.50 -16.11
N MET A 404 -7.50 29.63 -15.40
CA MET A 404 -7.66 29.01 -14.09
C MET A 404 -7.78 27.48 -14.22
N VAL A 405 -7.28 26.77 -13.21
CA VAL A 405 -7.27 25.30 -13.16
C VAL A 405 -7.87 24.84 -11.84
N PHE A 406 -8.78 23.87 -11.90
CA PHE A 406 -9.52 23.34 -10.76
C PHE A 406 -9.40 21.83 -10.64
N ASN A 407 -9.28 21.36 -9.40
CA ASN A 407 -9.60 19.99 -9.02
C ASN A 407 -11.08 19.96 -8.65
N VAL A 408 -11.94 19.53 -9.58
CA VAL A 408 -13.38 19.40 -9.36
C VAL A 408 -13.64 18.07 -8.69
N SER A 409 -13.86 18.09 -7.37
CA SER A 409 -14.01 16.92 -6.51
C SER A 409 -15.33 16.99 -5.74
N LEU A 410 -16.21 16.03 -5.99
CA LEU A 410 -17.57 15.98 -5.43
C LEU A 410 -17.88 14.55 -4.98
N GLY A 411 -18.58 14.39 -3.86
CA GLY A 411 -18.95 13.07 -3.37
C GLY A 411 -20.13 13.06 -2.40
N PHE A 412 -20.65 11.87 -2.13
CA PHE A 412 -21.62 11.62 -1.07
C PHE A 412 -20.95 10.83 0.06
N GLN A 413 -21.09 11.32 1.28
CA GLN A 413 -20.49 10.76 2.49
C GLN A 413 -21.52 10.00 3.32
N ASN A 414 -21.11 8.89 3.94
CA ASN A 414 -21.90 8.17 4.95
C ASN A 414 -23.31 7.74 4.47
N LEU A 415 -23.43 7.31 3.21
CA LEU A 415 -24.66 6.73 2.69
C LEU A 415 -24.92 5.38 3.36
N GLN A 416 -26.19 5.03 3.52
CA GLN A 416 -26.60 3.74 4.04
C GLN A 416 -27.26 2.89 2.96
N SER A 417 -27.00 1.60 3.03
CA SER A 417 -27.57 0.57 2.17
C SER A 417 -28.05 -0.59 3.02
N GLU A 418 -29.18 -1.17 2.64
CA GLU A 418 -29.71 -2.37 3.30
C GLU A 418 -28.96 -3.61 2.78
N THR A 419 -27.92 -4.01 3.51
CA THR A 419 -27.14 -5.21 3.17
C THR A 419 -27.00 -6.13 4.38
N LYS A 420 -26.78 -7.42 4.13
CA LYS A 420 -26.56 -8.41 5.19
C LYS A 420 -25.18 -8.29 5.84
N ASN A 421 -24.25 -7.57 5.21
CA ASN A 421 -22.86 -7.44 5.64
C ASN A 421 -22.62 -6.04 6.24
N PRO A 422 -22.18 -5.92 7.51
CA PRO A 422 -21.91 -4.61 8.11
C PRO A 422 -20.87 -3.79 7.34
N LYS A 423 -19.95 -4.43 6.61
CA LYS A 423 -18.94 -3.74 5.78
C LYS A 423 -19.49 -3.07 4.51
N THR A 424 -20.70 -3.43 4.07
CA THR A 424 -21.36 -2.81 2.91
C THR A 424 -22.57 -1.98 3.27
N GLN A 425 -22.95 -1.96 4.56
CA GLN A 425 -24.08 -1.19 5.04
C GLN A 425 -23.84 0.32 4.92
N LYS A 426 -22.61 0.77 5.14
CA LYS A 426 -22.21 2.16 5.00
C LYS A 426 -21.29 2.31 3.80
N PHE A 427 -21.55 3.28 2.94
CA PHE A 427 -20.69 3.55 1.79
C PHE A 427 -20.55 5.04 1.49
N SER A 428 -19.63 5.37 0.59
CA SER A 428 -19.46 6.72 0.06
C SER A 428 -19.08 6.61 -1.41
N VAL A 429 -19.33 7.67 -2.17
CA VAL A 429 -18.97 7.75 -3.60
C VAL A 429 -18.26 9.07 -3.84
N LEU A 430 -17.21 9.06 -4.65
CA LEU A 430 -16.35 10.21 -4.95
C LEU A 430 -15.96 10.22 -6.43
N LEU A 431 -16.09 11.40 -7.05
CA LEU A 431 -15.55 11.69 -8.37
C LEU A 431 -14.68 12.93 -8.29
N ALA A 432 -13.50 12.87 -8.88
CA ALA A 432 -12.66 14.04 -9.06
C ALA A 432 -11.97 14.07 -10.41
N ASP A 433 -11.85 15.27 -10.99
CA ASP A 433 -11.15 15.51 -12.24
C ASP A 433 -10.40 16.84 -12.22
N THR A 434 -9.30 16.92 -12.96
CA THR A 434 -8.59 18.18 -13.18
C THR A 434 -9.15 18.87 -14.42
N VAL A 435 -9.55 20.13 -14.27
CA VAL A 435 -10.28 20.90 -15.28
C VAL A 435 -9.60 22.25 -15.49
N ILE A 436 -9.41 22.62 -16.75
CA ILE A 436 -8.83 23.90 -17.17
C ILE A 436 -9.93 24.77 -17.76
N ILE A 437 -10.06 26.00 -17.29
CA ILE A 437 -10.97 26.97 -17.89
C ILE A 437 -10.32 27.54 -19.15
N SER A 438 -10.86 27.20 -20.32
CA SER A 438 -10.47 27.86 -21.59
C SER A 438 -11.34 29.09 -21.85
N GLU A 439 -11.06 29.80 -22.94
CA GLU A 439 -11.83 30.97 -23.38
C GLU A 439 -13.32 30.66 -23.62
N THR A 440 -13.64 29.45 -24.09
CA THR A 440 -15.00 29.09 -24.50
C THR A 440 -15.65 28.02 -23.63
N ALA A 441 -14.88 27.10 -23.05
CA ALA A 441 -15.40 25.98 -22.28
C ALA A 441 -14.40 25.40 -21.26
N ALA A 442 -14.89 24.61 -20.32
CA ALA A 442 -14.05 23.80 -19.45
C ALA A 442 -13.44 22.61 -20.22
N GLU A 443 -12.12 22.43 -20.13
CA GLU A 443 -11.38 21.29 -20.68
C GLU A 443 -11.04 20.30 -19.55
N VAL A 444 -11.58 19.07 -19.62
CA VAL A 444 -11.29 18.00 -18.67
C VAL A 444 -10.02 17.26 -19.10
N VAL A 445 -8.90 17.54 -18.44
CA VAL A 445 -7.57 17.02 -18.82
C VAL A 445 -7.28 15.63 -18.24
N THR A 446 -8.16 15.10 -17.39
CA THR A 446 -8.14 13.73 -16.85
C THR A 446 -9.15 12.78 -17.51
N SER A 447 -9.75 13.19 -18.63
CA SER A 447 -10.83 12.46 -19.34
C SER A 447 -10.43 11.09 -19.92
N SER A 448 -9.14 10.73 -19.94
CA SER A 448 -8.68 9.46 -20.50
C SER A 448 -9.12 8.23 -19.70
N SER A 449 -9.46 8.42 -18.41
CA SER A 449 -10.04 7.42 -17.51
C SER A 449 -11.55 7.65 -17.41
N SER A 450 -12.32 6.62 -17.80
CA SER A 450 -13.78 6.70 -17.82
C SER A 450 -14.37 6.85 -16.42
N LYS A 451 -15.55 7.46 -16.37
CA LYS A 451 -16.43 7.61 -15.20
C LYS A 451 -17.88 7.23 -15.54
N ALA A 452 -18.11 6.60 -16.68
CA ALA A 452 -19.44 6.11 -17.02
C ALA A 452 -19.75 4.87 -16.16
N LEU A 453 -21.00 4.73 -15.71
CA LEU A 453 -21.39 3.65 -14.81
C LEU A 453 -20.99 2.26 -15.34
N LYS A 454 -21.22 2.00 -16.62
CA LYS A 454 -20.87 0.74 -17.30
C LYS A 454 -19.37 0.41 -17.30
N ASP A 455 -18.51 1.42 -17.18
CA ASP A 455 -17.05 1.25 -17.23
C ASP A 455 -16.44 1.15 -15.81
N VAL A 456 -17.24 1.36 -14.76
CA VAL A 456 -16.79 1.31 -13.36
C VAL A 456 -17.57 0.33 -12.49
N ALA A 457 -18.65 -0.25 -13.03
CA ALA A 457 -19.46 -1.26 -12.38
C ALA A 457 -19.03 -2.66 -12.85
N TYR A 458 -18.67 -3.51 -11.90
CA TYR A 458 -18.29 -4.90 -12.10
C TYR A 458 -19.37 -5.79 -11.51
N SER A 459 -19.70 -6.88 -12.20
CA SER A 459 -20.68 -7.87 -11.73
C SER A 459 -20.08 -9.27 -11.83
N PHE A 460 -20.20 -10.06 -10.78
CA PHE A 460 -19.82 -11.48 -10.78
C PHE A 460 -21.01 -12.32 -11.25
N ASN A 461 -21.40 -12.21 -12.52
CA ASN A 461 -22.37 -13.12 -13.11
C ASN A 461 -21.62 -14.14 -13.99
N GLU A 462 -21.78 -15.43 -13.65
CA GLU A 462 -21.38 -16.59 -14.46
C GLU A 462 -22.40 -16.92 -15.58
N ASP A 463 -23.34 -16.03 -15.89
CA ASP A 463 -24.39 -16.27 -16.89
C ASP A 463 -24.15 -15.41 -18.15
N GLU A 464 -23.60 -16.11 -19.15
CA GLU A 464 -23.83 -16.05 -20.60
C GLU A 464 -23.88 -14.72 -21.38
N ASP A 465 -23.18 -14.76 -22.52
CA ASP A 465 -23.48 -14.06 -23.76
C ASP A 465 -25.00 -14.08 -24.08
N GLU A 466 -25.76 -13.11 -23.59
CA GLU A 466 -27.03 -12.72 -24.20
C GLU A 466 -26.87 -11.38 -24.91
N GLU A 467 -26.75 -11.45 -26.23
CA GLU A 467 -26.92 -10.31 -27.13
C GLU A 467 -28.23 -9.57 -26.79
N GLU A 468 -28.12 -8.28 -26.46
CA GLU A 468 -29.25 -7.38 -26.24
C GLU A 468 -30.17 -7.34 -27.47
N GLN A 469 -31.27 -8.09 -27.44
CA GLN A 469 -32.46 -7.79 -28.24
C GLN A 469 -33.52 -7.14 -27.35
N GLN A 470 -33.67 -5.83 -27.48
CA GLN A 470 -34.76 -5.06 -26.85
C GLN A 470 -36.15 -5.53 -27.33
N PRO A 471 -37.12 -5.72 -26.41
CA PRO A 471 -38.52 -5.65 -26.77
C PRO A 471 -39.18 -4.34 -26.27
N LYS A 472 -39.99 -3.76 -27.16
CA LYS A 472 -40.79 -2.55 -26.95
C LYS A 472 -41.95 -2.77 -25.97
N VAL A 473 -42.19 -1.71 -25.19
CA VAL A 473 -43.30 -1.41 -24.27
C VAL A 473 -44.70 -1.76 -24.83
N LYS A 474 -45.59 -2.28 -23.97
CA LYS A 474 -47.03 -1.89 -23.90
C LYS A 474 -47.69 -2.27 -22.56
N ALA A 475 -48.71 -1.48 -22.22
CA ALA A 475 -49.22 -1.19 -20.88
C ALA A 475 -50.28 -2.17 -20.29
N LYS A 476 -50.41 -2.09 -18.96
CA LYS A 476 -51.49 -2.57 -18.03
C LYS A 476 -52.91 -2.10 -18.46
N PRO A 477 -54.06 -2.67 -17.97
CA PRO A 477 -54.37 -2.76 -16.52
C PRO A 477 -55.37 -3.80 -15.94
N SER A 478 -55.30 -3.90 -14.60
CA SER A 478 -56.33 -4.16 -13.55
C SER A 478 -57.28 -5.37 -13.57
N GLY A 479 -57.38 -6.05 -12.42
CA GLY A 479 -58.53 -6.88 -12.02
C GLY A 479 -58.29 -7.60 -10.68
N SER A 480 -59.33 -7.66 -9.83
CA SER A 480 -59.35 -7.91 -8.39
C SER A 480 -59.49 -9.38 -7.91
N VAL A 481 -58.78 -9.70 -6.80
CA VAL A 481 -59.05 -10.51 -5.55
C VAL A 481 -60.49 -11.10 -5.35
N PRO A 482 -60.82 -12.16 -4.52
CA PRO A 482 -60.08 -13.03 -3.54
C PRO A 482 -60.40 -14.57 -3.58
N ILE A 483 -59.85 -15.39 -2.65
CA ILE A 483 -60.58 -16.23 -1.63
C ILE A 483 -59.71 -17.35 -0.97
N SER A 484 -59.66 -17.33 0.38
CA SER A 484 -59.78 -18.44 1.39
C SER A 484 -58.90 -19.71 1.27
N SER A 485 -58.40 -20.44 2.27
CA SER A 485 -58.51 -20.60 3.75
C SER A 485 -57.30 -21.49 4.14
N LYS A 486 -56.81 -21.66 5.38
CA LYS A 486 -57.49 -22.15 6.59
C LYS A 486 -56.44 -22.18 7.73
N ALA A 487 -56.90 -21.89 8.94
CA ALA A 487 -56.12 -21.87 10.19
C ALA A 487 -55.97 -23.27 10.83
N THR A 488 -54.93 -23.44 11.68
CA THR A 488 -55.01 -24.28 12.90
C THR A 488 -54.16 -23.68 14.04
N LEU A 489 -54.72 -23.71 15.25
CA LEU A 489 -54.30 -23.07 16.50
C LEU A 489 -53.26 -23.87 17.32
N ARG A 490 -52.37 -23.10 17.98
CA ARG A 490 -51.84 -23.15 19.38
C ARG A 490 -51.37 -24.48 20.01
N SER A 491 -50.15 -24.45 20.54
CA SER A 491 -49.90 -24.79 21.96
C SER A 491 -48.72 -23.99 22.52
N VAL A 492 -48.95 -23.36 23.67
CA VAL A 492 -47.96 -22.65 24.50
C VAL A 492 -47.23 -23.71 25.34
N ASN A 493 -45.89 -23.74 25.29
CA ASN A 493 -45.08 -24.40 26.31
C ASN A 493 -43.79 -23.59 26.52
N HIS A 494 -43.47 -23.32 27.78
CA HIS A 494 -42.27 -22.60 28.22
C HIS A 494 -41.00 -23.36 27.83
N GLU A 495 -40.32 -22.93 26.78
CA GLU A 495 -38.92 -23.27 26.53
C GLU A 495 -38.06 -22.02 26.77
N VAL A 496 -37.18 -22.12 27.76
CA VAL A 496 -36.09 -21.15 27.99
C VAL A 496 -35.31 -21.02 26.67
N SER A 497 -35.30 -19.82 26.09
CA SER A 497 -34.72 -19.55 24.78
C SER A 497 -33.29 -20.10 24.70
N LYS A 498 -33.03 -20.88 23.64
CA LYS A 498 -31.70 -21.42 23.27
C LYS A 498 -30.60 -20.34 23.24
N GLU A 499 -30.98 -19.07 23.15
CA GLU A 499 -30.07 -17.93 23.16
C GLU A 499 -29.53 -17.61 24.56
N GLU A 500 -30.32 -17.82 25.62
CA GLU A 500 -29.89 -17.61 27.01
C GLU A 500 -28.91 -18.71 27.45
N LEU A 501 -29.18 -19.96 27.07
CA LEU A 501 -28.25 -21.09 27.29
C LEU A 501 -26.94 -20.90 26.52
N ARG A 502 -26.99 -20.36 25.31
CA ARG A 502 -25.80 -20.05 24.49
C ARG A 502 -24.97 -18.92 25.10
N ARG A 503 -25.61 -17.90 25.67
CA ARG A 503 -24.93 -16.79 26.37
C ARG A 503 -24.29 -17.24 27.68
N GLN A 504 -24.98 -18.07 28.46
CA GLN A 504 -24.44 -18.64 29.70
C GLN A 504 -23.28 -19.60 29.42
N HIS A 505 -23.36 -20.42 28.37
CA HIS A 505 -22.28 -21.31 27.96
C HIS A 505 -21.04 -20.54 27.45
N GLN A 506 -21.23 -19.47 26.67
CA GLN A 506 -20.14 -18.61 26.21
C GLN A 506 -19.49 -17.83 27.37
N ALA A 507 -20.26 -17.39 28.37
CA ALA A 507 -19.75 -16.73 29.55
C ALA A 507 -18.96 -17.69 30.47
N ALA A 508 -19.42 -18.93 30.62
CA ALA A 508 -18.72 -19.96 31.38
C ALA A 508 -17.37 -20.34 30.74
N LEU A 509 -17.33 -20.48 29.41
CA LEU A 509 -16.10 -20.73 28.64
C LEU A 509 -15.11 -19.56 28.72
N ALA A 510 -15.61 -18.33 28.70
CA ALA A 510 -14.78 -17.13 28.87
C ALA A 510 -14.18 -17.06 30.28
N ARG A 511 -14.94 -17.41 31.32
CA ARG A 511 -14.43 -17.53 32.69
C ARG A 511 -13.38 -18.62 32.81
N GLN A 512 -13.63 -19.81 32.27
CA GLN A 512 -12.69 -20.93 32.32
C GLN A 512 -11.36 -20.59 31.63
N LYS A 513 -11.39 -19.92 30.47
CA LYS A 513 -10.18 -19.45 29.79
C LYS A 513 -9.46 -18.34 30.55
N ASN A 514 -10.19 -17.42 31.17
CA ASN A 514 -9.59 -16.38 32.00
C ASN A 514 -8.97 -16.96 33.27
N GLU A 515 -9.56 -18.00 33.85
CA GLU A 515 -9.06 -18.69 35.04
C GLU A 515 -7.84 -19.59 34.73
N GLU A 516 -7.82 -20.24 33.56
CA GLU A 516 -6.62 -20.96 33.05
C GLU A 516 -5.47 -19.98 32.73
N THR A 517 -5.79 -18.81 32.18
CA THR A 517 -4.81 -17.75 31.90
C THR A 517 -4.29 -17.12 33.20
N ALA A 518 -5.16 -16.91 34.19
CA ALA A 518 -4.77 -16.46 35.52
C ALA A 518 -3.91 -17.49 36.26
N ARG A 519 -4.18 -18.80 36.12
CA ARG A 519 -3.31 -19.87 36.65
C ARG A 519 -1.94 -19.91 35.99
N ARG A 520 -1.84 -19.58 34.69
CA ARG A 520 -0.54 -19.45 34.00
C ARG A 520 0.25 -18.22 34.46
N LEU A 521 -0.44 -17.14 34.81
CA LEU A 521 0.18 -15.89 35.32
C LEU A 521 0.54 -15.98 36.82
N ALA A 522 -0.22 -16.74 37.62
CA ALA A 522 0.01 -16.90 39.06
C ALA A 522 1.07 -17.97 39.42
N GLY A 523 1.53 -18.76 38.45
CA GLY A 523 2.58 -19.77 38.62
C GLY A 523 3.99 -19.19 38.65
N GLY A 524 4.24 -18.21 39.52
CA GLY A 524 5.57 -17.68 39.84
C GLY A 524 5.90 -17.94 41.31
N GLY A 525 6.64 -19.02 41.59
CA GLY A 525 7.12 -19.32 42.95
C GLY A 525 7.55 -20.79 43.15
N SER A 526 8.85 -20.95 43.36
CA SER A 526 9.66 -22.12 43.79
C SER A 526 8.95 -23.38 44.35
N GLU A 527 9.23 -24.56 43.78
CA GLU A 527 10.05 -25.66 44.35
C GLU A 527 9.86 -26.96 43.53
N GLY A 528 10.91 -27.78 43.46
CA GLY A 528 11.19 -28.64 42.31
C GLY A 528 10.44 -29.97 42.22
N THR A 529 10.34 -30.48 40.99
CA THR A 529 10.69 -31.87 40.65
C THR A 529 10.88 -32.01 39.13
N SER A 530 11.93 -32.73 38.77
CA SER A 530 12.62 -32.72 37.49
C SER A 530 11.79 -33.20 36.29
N ARG A 531 11.44 -32.30 35.36
CA ARG A 531 11.19 -32.64 33.95
C ARG A 531 11.58 -31.49 33.00
N GLY A 532 12.61 -31.74 32.19
CA GLY A 532 12.88 -31.07 30.91
C GLY A 532 13.15 -29.57 30.97
N ALA A 533 14.35 -29.16 31.38
CA ALA A 533 14.84 -27.81 31.18
C ALA A 533 14.77 -27.42 29.68
N VAL A 534 13.92 -26.46 29.34
CA VAL A 534 14.02 -25.71 28.09
C VAL A 534 15.35 -24.95 28.17
N LYS A 535 16.32 -25.36 27.34
CA LYS A 535 17.58 -24.62 27.22
C LYS A 535 17.27 -23.18 26.80
N PRO A 536 17.78 -22.15 27.50
CA PRO A 536 17.74 -20.80 26.99
C PRO A 536 18.47 -20.75 25.64
N SER A 537 17.88 -20.04 24.67
CA SER A 537 18.46 -19.78 23.35
C SER A 537 19.92 -19.33 23.49
N GLY A 538 20.79 -19.94 22.68
CA GLY A 538 22.24 -19.83 22.81
C GLY A 538 22.76 -18.39 22.86
N GLU A 539 23.76 -18.19 23.70
CA GLU A 539 24.52 -16.95 23.83
C GLU A 539 25.07 -16.52 22.46
N LEU A 540 24.81 -15.27 22.09
CA LEU A 540 25.22 -14.67 20.81
C LEU A 540 26.73 -14.48 20.77
N ILE A 541 27.47 -15.49 20.33
CA ILE A 541 28.94 -15.50 20.25
C ILE A 541 29.36 -15.65 18.80
N ALA A 542 29.91 -14.57 18.22
CA ALA A 542 30.50 -14.58 16.87
C ALA A 542 31.88 -15.28 16.84
N TYR A 543 32.79 -14.85 17.73
CA TYR A 543 34.12 -15.45 17.88
C TYR A 543 34.36 -15.77 19.36
N LYS A 544 34.96 -16.94 19.65
CA LYS A 544 35.25 -17.37 21.02
C LYS A 544 36.56 -16.78 21.54
N ASN A 545 37.56 -16.66 20.67
CA ASN A 545 38.86 -16.07 21.00
C ASN A 545 39.25 -15.00 19.96
N VAL A 546 40.07 -14.04 20.39
CA VAL A 546 40.61 -12.99 19.50
C VAL A 546 41.43 -13.58 18.34
N ASN A 547 42.10 -14.70 18.57
CA ASN A 547 42.89 -15.41 17.55
C ASN A 547 42.04 -16.07 16.45
N ASP A 548 40.73 -16.20 16.65
CA ASP A 548 39.81 -16.80 15.68
C ASP A 548 39.33 -15.77 14.64
N ILE A 549 39.62 -14.47 14.87
CA ILE A 549 39.29 -13.38 13.95
C ILE A 549 40.25 -13.46 12.75
N PRO A 550 39.74 -13.48 11.50
CA PRO A 550 40.58 -13.52 10.31
C PRO A 550 41.62 -12.37 10.33
N PRO A 551 42.89 -12.63 9.97
CA PRO A 551 43.91 -11.58 9.95
C PRO A 551 43.51 -10.47 8.96
N PRO A 552 43.70 -9.19 9.31
CA PRO A 552 43.21 -8.07 8.51
C PRO A 552 43.90 -8.05 7.14
N ARG A 553 43.16 -8.39 6.09
CA ARG A 553 43.52 -8.07 4.71
C ARG A 553 42.96 -6.69 4.42
N ASP A 554 43.76 -5.67 4.71
CA ASP A 554 43.40 -4.24 4.68
C ASP A 554 42.29 -3.82 5.68
N PHE A 555 42.31 -2.57 6.12
CA PHE A 555 41.28 -2.00 7.03
C PHE A 555 39.98 -1.69 6.28
N MET A 556 39.37 -2.73 5.71
CA MET A 556 38.12 -2.67 4.95
C MET A 556 37.01 -3.42 5.68
N ILE A 557 35.76 -3.01 5.50
CA ILE A 557 34.61 -3.73 6.04
C ILE A 557 34.52 -5.11 5.37
N GLN A 558 34.43 -6.17 6.17
CA GLN A 558 34.34 -7.55 5.71
C GLN A 558 33.13 -8.26 6.34
N VAL A 559 32.57 -9.21 5.61
CA VAL A 559 31.44 -10.03 6.07
C VAL A 559 31.90 -11.48 6.14
N ASP A 560 32.01 -12.01 7.35
CA ASP A 560 32.32 -13.42 7.59
C ASP A 560 31.01 -14.23 7.64
N GLN A 561 30.71 -14.92 6.54
CA GLN A 561 29.54 -15.78 6.44
C GLN A 561 29.63 -17.03 7.32
N LYS A 562 30.84 -17.50 7.64
CA LYS A 562 31.05 -18.74 8.42
C LYS A 562 30.76 -18.52 9.90
N HIS A 563 31.14 -17.36 10.42
CA HIS A 563 30.93 -16.96 11.82
C HIS A 563 29.76 -15.98 12.00
N GLU A 564 29.01 -15.72 10.93
CA GLU A 564 27.81 -14.87 10.92
C GLU A 564 28.08 -13.47 11.48
N ALA A 565 29.23 -12.91 11.15
CA ALA A 565 29.75 -11.69 11.73
C ALA A 565 30.16 -10.66 10.67
N ILE A 566 30.08 -9.39 11.02
CA ILE A 566 30.59 -8.27 10.23
C ILE A 566 31.81 -7.73 10.96
N LEU A 567 32.93 -7.62 10.25
CA LEU A 567 34.17 -7.06 10.77
C LEU A 567 34.25 -5.58 10.37
N LEU A 568 34.26 -4.70 11.37
CA LEU A 568 34.31 -3.24 11.17
C LEU A 568 35.66 -2.68 11.62
N PRO A 569 36.32 -1.83 10.80
CA PRO A 569 37.58 -1.21 11.18
C PRO A 569 37.31 -0.04 12.14
N ILE A 570 37.51 -0.24 13.44
CA ILE A 570 37.31 0.77 14.49
C ILE A 570 38.67 1.07 15.14
N TYR A 571 39.13 2.33 15.06
CA TYR A 571 40.41 2.79 15.63
C TYR A 571 41.62 1.89 15.30
N GLY A 572 41.73 1.44 14.04
CA GLY A 572 42.85 0.60 13.61
C GLY A 572 42.79 -0.85 14.05
N ASN A 573 41.63 -1.32 14.53
CA ASN A 573 41.37 -2.73 14.86
C ASN A 573 40.13 -3.22 14.12
N MET A 574 40.12 -4.50 13.73
CA MET A 574 38.93 -5.13 13.14
C MET A 574 38.04 -5.67 14.26
N VAL A 575 36.88 -5.05 14.45
CA VAL A 575 35.93 -5.39 15.51
C VAL A 575 34.77 -6.22 14.95
N PRO A 576 34.55 -7.46 15.44
CA PRO A 576 33.46 -8.30 14.96
C PRO A 576 32.11 -7.96 15.62
N PHE A 577 31.07 -7.86 14.81
CA PHE A 577 29.67 -7.73 15.25
C PHE A 577 28.84 -8.87 14.68
N HIS A 578 28.13 -9.62 15.53
CA HIS A 578 27.23 -10.67 15.05
C HIS A 578 26.06 -10.06 14.25
N ILE A 579 25.66 -10.71 13.16
CA ILE A 579 24.64 -10.18 12.24
C ILE A 579 23.28 -9.91 12.91
N ALA A 580 22.91 -10.69 13.93
CA ALA A 580 21.69 -10.50 14.72
C ALA A 580 21.64 -9.17 15.48
N THR A 581 22.78 -8.52 15.73
CA THR A 581 22.84 -7.20 16.36
C THR A 581 22.53 -6.07 15.38
N VAL A 582 22.48 -6.33 14.07
CA VAL A 582 22.28 -5.31 13.04
C VAL A 582 20.80 -5.16 12.69
N LYS A 583 20.27 -3.95 12.90
CA LYS A 583 18.89 -3.56 12.58
C LYS A 583 18.70 -3.29 11.09
N SER A 584 19.57 -2.46 10.52
CA SER A 584 19.49 -2.07 9.11
C SER A 584 20.83 -1.59 8.60
N VAL A 585 21.04 -1.77 7.30
CA VAL A 585 22.21 -1.24 6.60
C VAL A 585 21.74 -0.50 5.34
N SER A 586 22.26 0.70 5.15
CA SER A 586 22.00 1.55 3.98
C SER A 586 23.30 2.05 3.37
N SER A 587 23.32 2.18 2.04
CA SER A 587 24.38 2.88 1.31
C SER A 587 23.79 4.06 0.55
N GLN A 588 24.51 5.17 0.53
CA GLN A 588 24.21 6.35 -0.29
C GLN A 588 25.47 6.71 -1.10
N GLN A 589 25.28 7.05 -2.37
CA GLN A 589 26.35 7.54 -3.23
C GLN A 589 26.23 9.06 -3.32
N ASP A 590 27.24 9.78 -2.81
CA ASP A 590 27.29 11.23 -2.97
C ASP A 590 27.94 11.60 -4.31
N THR A 591 27.61 12.77 -4.83
CA THR A 591 28.05 13.30 -6.13
C THR A 591 29.59 13.47 -6.20
N SER A 592 30.28 13.44 -5.04
CA SER A 592 31.72 13.72 -4.85
C SER A 592 32.68 12.51 -4.99
N ARG A 593 32.30 11.41 -5.66
CA ARG A 593 33.10 10.16 -5.76
C ARG A 593 33.42 9.49 -4.42
N THR A 594 32.67 9.81 -3.37
CA THR A 594 32.75 9.19 -2.05
C THR A 594 31.41 8.55 -1.72
N CYS A 595 31.45 7.28 -1.33
CA CYS A 595 30.30 6.47 -0.99
C CYS A 595 30.22 6.32 0.53
N TYR A 596 29.00 6.35 1.04
CA TYR A 596 28.72 6.33 2.46
C TYR A 596 27.92 5.07 2.81
N ILE A 597 28.37 4.33 3.82
CA ILE A 597 27.66 3.17 4.37
C ILE A 597 27.30 3.44 5.83
N ARG A 598 26.03 3.23 6.16
CA ARG A 598 25.46 3.41 7.49
C ARG A 598 24.91 2.09 8.00
N ILE A 599 25.41 1.64 9.15
CA ILE A 599 25.02 0.42 9.82
C ILE A 599 24.35 0.80 11.15
N ILE A 600 23.09 0.43 11.31
CA ILE A 600 22.29 0.70 12.50
C ILE A 600 22.12 -0.61 13.27
N PHE A 601 22.36 -0.59 14.57
CA PHE A 601 22.28 -1.74 15.46
C PHE A 601 21.02 -1.73 16.32
N ASN A 602 20.65 -2.91 16.83
CA ASN A 602 19.58 -3.08 17.80
C ASN A 602 20.04 -2.57 19.17
N VAL A 603 19.29 -1.63 19.76
CA VAL A 603 19.56 -1.06 21.08
C VAL A 603 18.33 -1.20 21.99
N PRO A 604 18.50 -1.44 23.30
CA PRO A 604 17.38 -1.49 24.25
C PRO A 604 16.58 -0.18 24.27
N GLY A 605 15.25 -0.25 24.37
CA GLY A 605 14.37 0.92 24.51
C GLY A 605 13.90 1.59 23.20
N ALA A 606 14.25 1.04 22.03
CA ALA A 606 13.71 1.52 20.76
C ALA A 606 12.24 1.06 20.56
N PRO A 607 11.33 1.93 20.07
CA PRO A 607 9.87 1.71 20.09
C PRO A 607 9.33 0.56 19.22
N PHE A 608 10.19 -0.24 18.56
CA PHE A 608 9.79 -1.26 17.59
C PHE A 608 10.65 -2.54 17.58
N THR A 609 11.31 -2.91 18.68
CA THR A 609 11.97 -4.23 18.77
C THR A 609 11.06 -5.25 19.47
N PRO A 610 10.76 -6.41 18.85
CA PRO A 610 10.30 -7.59 19.59
C PRO A 610 11.28 -7.83 20.74
N GLN A 611 10.80 -8.21 21.92
CA GLN A 611 11.66 -8.46 23.06
C GLN A 611 12.59 -9.65 22.79
N ASP A 612 13.76 -9.40 22.23
CA ASP A 612 14.83 -10.38 22.17
C ASP A 612 15.35 -10.60 23.60
N SER A 613 15.09 -11.80 24.14
CA SER A 613 15.52 -12.24 25.48
C SER A 613 17.02 -12.05 25.74
N SER A 614 17.83 -11.91 24.69
CA SER A 614 19.28 -11.71 24.74
C SER A 614 19.70 -10.27 25.07
N LEU A 615 18.89 -9.26 24.73
CA LEU A 615 19.19 -7.84 25.02
C LEU A 615 18.86 -7.44 26.46
N LEU A 616 18.03 -8.23 27.15
CA LEU A 616 17.71 -8.07 28.58
C LEU A 616 18.87 -8.48 29.50
N LYS A 617 19.84 -9.27 29.00
CA LYS A 617 20.98 -9.76 29.80
C LYS A 617 22.06 -8.72 30.08
N PHE A 618 22.15 -7.68 29.26
CA PHE A 618 23.26 -6.71 29.29
C PHE A 618 22.77 -5.26 29.45
N GLN A 619 21.71 -5.02 30.23
CA GLN A 619 21.07 -3.71 30.38
C GLN A 619 22.02 -2.55 30.77
N GLU A 620 23.14 -2.84 31.42
CA GLU A 620 24.14 -1.84 31.83
C GLU A 620 25.34 -1.70 30.87
N ALA A 621 25.35 -2.41 29.74
CA ALA A 621 26.43 -2.33 28.76
C ALA A 621 26.33 -1.06 27.88
N ILE A 622 27.46 -0.63 27.31
CA ILE A 622 27.49 0.45 26.32
C ILE A 622 27.08 -0.12 24.96
N TYR A 623 26.02 0.44 24.38
CA TYR A 623 25.51 0.03 23.07
C TYR A 623 25.91 1.01 21.97
N VAL A 624 26.40 0.48 20.86
CA VAL A 624 26.63 1.25 19.65
C VAL A 624 25.32 1.32 18.89
N LYS A 625 24.71 2.50 18.75
CA LYS A 625 23.44 2.69 18.00
C LYS A 625 23.67 2.64 16.49
N GLU A 626 24.76 3.26 16.04
CA GLU A 626 25.02 3.49 14.63
C GLU A 626 26.52 3.63 14.38
N VAL A 627 26.99 3.07 13.26
CA VAL A 627 28.33 3.31 12.73
C VAL A 627 28.24 3.69 11.26
N SER A 628 29.08 4.66 10.88
CA SER A 628 29.10 5.25 9.55
C SER A 628 30.52 5.26 8.98
N PHE A 629 30.70 4.74 7.76
CA PHE A 629 31.99 4.73 7.06
C PHE A 629 31.90 5.43 5.71
N HIS A 630 32.99 6.10 5.35
CA HIS A 630 33.17 6.75 4.05
C HIS A 630 34.23 5.98 3.26
N SER A 631 33.93 5.61 2.02
CA SER A 631 34.88 4.94 1.13
C SER A 631 34.88 5.57 -0.26
N LYS A 632 35.99 5.45 -0.98
CA LYS A 632 36.10 5.83 -2.39
C LYS A 632 35.69 4.71 -3.34
N ASP A 633 35.44 3.50 -2.82
CA ASP A 633 35.03 2.34 -3.62
C ASP A 633 33.50 2.08 -3.53
N PRO A 634 32.72 2.49 -4.55
CA PRO A 634 31.27 2.23 -4.61
C PRO A 634 30.91 0.76 -4.76
N ARG A 635 31.78 -0.03 -5.40
CA ARG A 635 31.50 -1.43 -5.73
C ARG A 635 31.58 -2.28 -4.47
N HIS A 636 32.65 -2.11 -3.70
CA HIS A 636 32.84 -2.79 -2.42
C HIS A 636 31.71 -2.50 -1.43
N ILE A 637 31.28 -1.24 -1.29
CA ILE A 637 30.15 -0.89 -0.41
C ILE A 637 28.85 -1.58 -0.86
N SER A 638 28.57 -1.57 -2.17
CA SER A 638 27.34 -2.18 -2.69
C SER A 638 27.32 -3.69 -2.46
N GLU A 639 28.45 -4.35 -2.65
CA GLU A 639 28.63 -5.78 -2.37
C GLU A 639 28.45 -6.12 -0.88
N VAL A 640 29.14 -5.38 0.00
CA VAL A 640 29.05 -5.56 1.46
C VAL A 640 27.61 -5.39 1.95
N VAL A 641 26.88 -4.37 1.47
CA VAL A 641 25.47 -4.16 1.82
C VAL A 641 24.59 -5.34 1.40
N GLN A 642 24.81 -5.90 0.21
CA GLN A 642 24.06 -7.07 -0.26
C GLN A 642 24.39 -8.33 0.55
N LEU A 643 25.66 -8.55 0.88
CA LEU A 643 26.11 -9.68 1.70
C LEU A 643 25.50 -9.60 3.12
N ILE A 644 25.52 -8.44 3.77
CA ILE A 644 24.90 -8.21 5.08
C ILE A 644 23.40 -8.48 5.04
N LYS A 645 22.68 -7.94 4.03
CA LYS A 645 21.23 -8.14 3.88
C LYS A 645 20.87 -9.61 3.65
N THR A 646 21.68 -10.33 2.87
CA THR A 646 21.46 -11.75 2.57
C THR A 646 21.70 -12.61 3.81
N LEU A 647 22.81 -12.39 4.50
CA LEU A 647 23.18 -13.13 5.72
C LEU A 647 22.14 -12.94 6.84
N ARG A 648 21.66 -11.70 7.03
CA ARG A 648 20.58 -11.41 8.00
C ARG A 648 19.31 -12.20 7.70
N ARG A 649 18.89 -12.27 6.43
CA ARG A 649 17.69 -13.00 6.02
C ARG A 649 17.83 -14.50 6.29
N GLN A 650 19.01 -15.07 6.03
CA GLN A 650 19.31 -16.48 6.28
C GLN A 650 19.26 -16.80 7.77
N VAL A 651 19.88 -15.98 8.63
CA VAL A 651 19.89 -16.20 10.08
C VAL A 651 18.49 -16.08 10.68
N ALA A 652 17.73 -15.04 10.32
CA ALA A 652 16.36 -14.87 10.80
C ALA A 652 15.43 -16.02 10.40
N SER A 653 15.54 -16.51 9.16
CA SER A 653 14.77 -17.68 8.69
C SER A 653 15.12 -18.94 9.49
N ARG A 654 16.40 -19.16 9.77
CA ARG A 654 16.88 -20.34 10.50
C ARG A 654 16.48 -20.30 11.98
N GLU A 655 16.48 -19.12 12.60
CA GLU A 655 16.04 -18.95 13.99
C GLU A 655 14.54 -19.15 14.14
N SER A 656 13.73 -18.63 13.18
CA SER A 656 12.28 -18.91 13.12
C SER A 656 12.00 -20.41 12.99
N GLU A 657 12.70 -21.11 12.09
CA GLU A 657 12.55 -22.56 11.90
C GLU A 657 12.94 -23.36 13.16
N LYS A 658 14.01 -22.96 13.85
CA LYS A 658 14.42 -23.57 15.13
C LYS A 658 13.39 -23.32 16.23
N ALA A 659 12.83 -22.11 16.32
CA ALA A 659 11.79 -21.78 17.30
C ALA A 659 10.53 -22.60 17.07
N GLU A 660 10.10 -22.74 15.81
CA GLU A 660 8.96 -23.58 15.46
C GLU A 660 9.20 -25.06 15.82
N ARG A 661 10.41 -25.58 15.54
CA ARG A 661 10.79 -26.95 15.92
C ARG A 661 10.87 -27.17 17.43
N ALA A 662 11.27 -26.17 18.20
CA ALA A 662 11.38 -26.26 19.66
C ALA A 662 10.01 -26.40 20.36
N THR A 663 8.91 -26.04 19.68
CA THR A 663 7.54 -26.12 20.21
C THR A 663 6.81 -27.43 19.85
N LEU A 664 7.51 -28.43 19.32
CA LEU A 664 6.95 -29.74 18.98
C LEU A 664 7.03 -30.71 20.17
N VAL A 665 5.97 -31.48 20.36
CA VAL A 665 5.95 -32.60 21.31
C VAL A 665 6.78 -33.73 20.72
N THR A 666 7.74 -34.27 21.48
CA THR A 666 8.56 -35.42 21.06
C THR A 666 7.70 -36.67 20.90
N GLN A 667 7.64 -37.23 19.70
CA GLN A 667 6.90 -38.46 19.40
C GLN A 667 7.81 -39.69 19.44
N GLU A 668 7.19 -40.86 19.58
CA GLU A 668 7.87 -42.15 19.43
C GLU A 668 8.39 -42.33 18.00
N LYS A 669 9.45 -43.12 17.83
CA LYS A 669 10.02 -43.41 16.51
C LYS A 669 9.21 -44.49 15.78
N LEU A 670 9.10 -44.35 14.46
CA LEU A 670 8.45 -45.34 13.61
C LEU A 670 9.20 -46.68 13.63
N GLN A 671 8.46 -47.75 13.91
CA GLN A 671 8.91 -49.13 13.86
C GLN A 671 8.60 -49.71 12.48
N LEU A 672 9.66 -49.92 11.70
CA LEU A 672 9.55 -50.49 10.36
C LEU A 672 9.18 -51.97 10.44
N SER A 673 8.25 -52.40 9.58
CA SER A 673 7.88 -53.80 9.41
C SER A 673 9.14 -54.62 9.06
N GLY A 674 9.42 -55.68 9.84
CA GLY A 674 10.56 -56.56 9.60
C GLY A 674 10.43 -57.38 8.31
N ALA A 675 11.51 -58.03 7.89
CA ALA A 675 11.61 -58.80 6.63
C ALA A 675 10.54 -59.91 6.42
N LYS A 676 9.77 -60.26 7.45
CA LYS A 676 8.67 -61.24 7.39
C LYS A 676 7.31 -60.66 7.01
N PHE A 677 7.13 -59.33 6.99
CA PHE A 677 5.84 -58.69 6.70
C PHE A 677 6.02 -57.57 5.66
N LYS A 678 5.45 -57.76 4.47
CA LYS A 678 5.49 -56.76 3.40
C LYS A 678 4.57 -55.59 3.76
N PRO A 679 5.07 -54.34 3.87
CA PRO A 679 4.24 -53.20 4.25
C PRO A 679 3.12 -52.98 3.23
N ILE A 680 1.96 -52.56 3.73
CA ILE A 680 0.83 -52.16 2.89
C ILE A 680 1.23 -50.82 2.27
N ARG A 681 1.18 -50.71 0.94
CA ARG A 681 1.72 -49.55 0.22
C ARG A 681 0.69 -48.96 -0.73
N LEU A 682 0.71 -47.64 -0.85
CA LEU A 682 -0.04 -46.86 -1.82
C LEU A 682 0.95 -45.96 -2.56
N SER A 683 1.16 -46.22 -3.84
CA SER A 683 2.12 -45.49 -4.67
C SER A 683 1.50 -44.26 -5.32
N ASP A 684 2.35 -43.43 -5.93
CA ASP A 684 1.98 -42.33 -6.81
C ASP A 684 1.05 -41.26 -6.18
N SER A 685 1.14 -41.11 -4.86
CA SER A 685 0.32 -40.17 -4.10
C SER A 685 1.03 -38.83 -3.93
N TRP A 686 0.27 -37.74 -3.95
CA TRP A 686 0.72 -36.40 -3.56
C TRP A 686 0.39 -36.13 -2.09
N ILE A 687 1.21 -35.33 -1.41
CA ILE A 687 0.98 -34.92 0.00
C ILE A 687 0.58 -33.45 0.10
N ARG A 688 -0.34 -33.13 1.02
CA ARG A 688 -0.61 -31.77 1.51
C ARG A 688 -0.47 -31.73 3.03
N PRO A 689 0.19 -30.71 3.61
CA PRO A 689 0.92 -29.64 2.92
C PRO A 689 2.15 -30.15 2.15
N VAL A 690 2.57 -29.41 1.13
CA VAL A 690 3.72 -29.78 0.30
C VAL A 690 5.05 -29.57 1.04
N PHE A 691 6.06 -30.38 0.72
CA PHE A 691 7.43 -30.17 1.19
C PHE A 691 7.98 -28.83 0.66
N GLY A 692 8.68 -28.08 1.52
CA GLY A 692 9.28 -26.80 1.14
C GLY A 692 10.61 -26.98 0.41
N GLY A 693 10.74 -26.40 -0.79
CA GLY A 693 11.99 -26.42 -1.58
C GLY A 693 11.80 -25.88 -3.00
N ARG A 694 12.86 -25.38 -3.66
CA ARG A 694 12.84 -24.89 -5.06
C ARG A 694 12.84 -26.02 -6.11
N GLY A 695 12.24 -27.17 -5.80
CA GLY A 695 12.23 -28.35 -6.66
C GLY A 695 10.87 -28.60 -7.31
N ARG A 696 10.85 -29.26 -8.48
CA ARG A 696 9.60 -29.80 -9.07
C ARG A 696 8.98 -30.82 -8.11
N LYS A 697 7.65 -30.77 -7.94
CA LYS A 697 6.88 -31.70 -7.10
C LYS A 697 7.08 -33.13 -7.62
N LEU A 698 7.35 -34.08 -6.72
CA LEU A 698 7.48 -35.52 -7.05
C LEU A 698 6.40 -36.32 -6.32
N PRO A 699 5.72 -37.27 -7.01
CA PRO A 699 4.79 -38.17 -6.34
C PRO A 699 5.56 -39.13 -5.42
N GLY A 700 4.96 -39.51 -4.31
CA GLY A 700 5.55 -40.36 -3.29
C GLY A 700 4.74 -41.63 -3.01
N THR A 701 5.28 -42.47 -2.13
CA THR A 701 4.63 -43.71 -1.67
C THR A 701 4.31 -43.62 -0.19
N LEU A 702 3.07 -43.96 0.18
CA LEU A 702 2.61 -44.10 1.56
C LEU A 702 2.67 -45.58 1.97
N GLU A 703 3.43 -45.88 3.01
CA GLU A 703 3.61 -47.25 3.54
C GLU A 703 3.08 -47.35 4.98
N ALA A 704 2.28 -48.36 5.25
CA ALA A 704 1.83 -48.69 6.60
C ALA A 704 2.79 -49.69 7.26
N HIS A 705 3.27 -49.34 8.45
CA HIS A 705 4.18 -50.14 9.27
C HIS A 705 3.56 -50.53 10.61
N ALA A 706 4.38 -51.03 11.54
CA ALA A 706 3.90 -51.61 12.79
C ALA A 706 3.21 -50.60 13.72
N ASN A 707 3.66 -49.35 13.77
CA ASN A 707 3.11 -48.33 14.70
C ASN A 707 2.79 -46.99 14.02
N GLY A 708 2.79 -46.93 12.69
CA GLY A 708 2.54 -45.70 11.95
C GLY A 708 2.65 -45.84 10.44
N PHE A 709 2.45 -44.74 9.74
CA PHE A 709 2.68 -44.58 8.32
C PHE A 709 3.99 -43.86 8.04
N ARG A 710 4.60 -44.19 6.91
CA ARG A 710 5.71 -43.44 6.32
C ARG A 710 5.32 -42.99 4.91
N TYR A 711 5.42 -41.70 4.67
CA TYR A 711 5.39 -41.16 3.31
C TYR A 711 6.80 -40.72 2.91
N GLY A 712 7.22 -41.10 1.71
CA GLY A 712 8.48 -40.64 1.13
C GLY A 712 8.43 -40.52 -0.38
N THR A 713 9.17 -39.55 -0.92
CA THR A 713 9.44 -39.47 -2.36
C THR A 713 10.79 -40.12 -2.69
N SER A 714 11.23 -40.04 -3.96
CA SER A 714 12.58 -40.48 -4.36
C SER A 714 13.70 -39.67 -3.70
N ARG A 715 13.39 -38.51 -3.11
CA ARG A 715 14.36 -37.70 -2.36
C ARG A 715 14.34 -38.07 -0.88
N THR A 716 15.52 -38.10 -0.26
CA THR A 716 15.69 -38.52 1.13
C THR A 716 15.25 -37.46 2.15
N ASP A 717 15.19 -36.19 1.74
CA ASP A 717 14.75 -35.03 2.53
C ASP A 717 13.23 -34.83 2.54
N GLU A 718 12.49 -35.45 1.62
CA GLU A 718 11.03 -35.39 1.51
C GLU A 718 10.38 -36.63 2.15
N ARG A 719 10.55 -36.78 3.48
CA ARG A 719 9.99 -37.89 4.27
C ARG A 719 9.19 -37.39 5.47
N VAL A 720 8.05 -38.03 5.73
CA VAL A 720 7.17 -37.77 6.87
C VAL A 720 6.71 -39.09 7.48
N ASP A 721 6.86 -39.21 8.79
CA ASP A 721 6.36 -40.34 9.58
C ASP A 721 5.14 -39.88 10.41
N ILE A 722 4.06 -40.67 10.38
CA ILE A 722 2.80 -40.40 11.10
C ILE A 722 2.49 -41.58 12.00
N MET A 723 2.57 -41.39 13.31
CA MET A 723 2.33 -42.46 14.29
C MET A 723 0.84 -42.73 14.46
N PHE A 724 0.43 -44.00 14.55
CA PHE A 724 -0.98 -44.37 14.76
C PHE A 724 -1.57 -43.71 16.01
N GLY A 725 -0.83 -43.70 17.13
CA GLY A 725 -1.28 -43.05 18.36
C GLY A 725 -1.40 -41.53 18.29
N ASN A 726 -0.90 -40.88 17.23
CA ASN A 726 -1.09 -39.45 17.00
C ASN A 726 -2.23 -39.14 16.03
N ILE A 727 -2.83 -40.13 15.38
CA ILE A 727 -3.99 -39.96 14.50
C ILE A 727 -5.24 -39.89 15.36
N LYS A 728 -5.99 -38.79 15.22
CA LYS A 728 -7.28 -38.59 15.88
C LYS A 728 -8.44 -39.04 14.99
N HIS A 729 -8.39 -38.68 13.70
CA HIS A 729 -9.39 -39.07 12.70
C HIS A 729 -8.72 -39.40 11.36
N ALA A 730 -9.25 -40.41 10.67
CA ALA A 730 -8.81 -40.84 9.35
C ALA A 730 -10.02 -40.89 8.40
N PHE A 731 -9.93 -40.24 7.25
CA PHE A 731 -11.00 -40.20 6.25
C PHE A 731 -10.51 -40.73 4.91
N PHE A 732 -11.39 -41.47 4.23
CA PHE A 732 -11.18 -41.89 2.85
C PHE A 732 -12.33 -41.38 1.98
N GLN A 733 -11.98 -40.72 0.87
CA GLN A 733 -12.95 -40.18 -0.09
C GLN A 733 -12.62 -40.68 -1.51
N PRO A 734 -13.47 -41.53 -2.10
CA PRO A 734 -13.33 -41.98 -3.49
C PRO A 734 -13.73 -40.88 -4.48
N ALA A 735 -13.07 -40.86 -5.63
CA ALA A 735 -13.38 -39.95 -6.73
C ALA A 735 -14.63 -40.43 -7.47
N GLU A 736 -15.77 -39.76 -7.30
CA GLU A 736 -17.01 -40.02 -8.05
C GLU A 736 -17.37 -38.87 -9.00
N LYS A 737 -17.57 -37.66 -8.47
CA LYS A 737 -17.75 -36.43 -9.27
C LYS A 737 -16.59 -35.46 -9.12
N GLU A 738 -15.62 -35.78 -8.25
CA GLU A 738 -14.46 -34.94 -7.98
C GLU A 738 -13.23 -35.39 -8.78
N MET A 739 -12.32 -34.45 -8.98
CA MET A 739 -11.08 -34.64 -9.74
C MET A 739 -10.00 -35.44 -8.99
N ILE A 740 -10.23 -35.78 -7.71
CA ILE A 740 -9.23 -36.41 -6.85
C ILE A 740 -9.80 -37.53 -5.98
N THR A 741 -8.99 -38.54 -5.72
CA THR A 741 -9.19 -39.55 -4.66
C THR A 741 -8.25 -39.19 -3.51
N LEU A 742 -8.73 -39.14 -2.26
CA LEU A 742 -7.92 -38.68 -1.11
C LEU A 742 -8.06 -39.52 0.16
N LEU A 743 -7.00 -39.51 0.96
CA LEU A 743 -6.92 -39.94 2.36
C LEU A 743 -6.55 -38.73 3.22
N HIS A 744 -7.30 -38.45 4.29
CA HIS A 744 -7.03 -37.34 5.22
C HIS A 744 -6.78 -37.88 6.62
N PHE A 745 -5.72 -37.40 7.27
CA PHE A 745 -5.42 -37.65 8.67
C PHE A 745 -5.44 -36.35 9.45
N HIS A 746 -6.24 -36.30 10.50
CA HIS A 746 -6.23 -35.24 11.50
C HIS A 746 -5.52 -35.74 12.76
N LEU A 747 -4.55 -34.99 13.26
CA LEU A 747 -3.62 -35.43 14.32
C LEU A 747 -3.89 -34.75 15.66
N HIS A 748 -3.65 -35.48 16.77
CA HIS A 748 -3.70 -34.94 18.13
C HIS A 748 -2.67 -33.82 18.34
N ASN A 749 -1.41 -34.11 17.98
CA ASN A 749 -0.29 -33.18 18.08
C ASN A 749 0.21 -32.79 16.69
N HIS A 750 0.68 -31.55 16.58
CA HIS A 750 1.28 -31.05 15.34
C HIS A 750 2.51 -31.87 14.95
N ILE A 751 2.66 -32.13 13.66
CA ILE A 751 3.89 -32.66 13.06
C ILE A 751 4.46 -31.65 12.08
N MET A 752 5.74 -31.83 11.73
CA MET A 752 6.38 -31.07 10.67
C MET A 752 6.30 -31.85 9.36
N VAL A 753 5.75 -31.21 8.35
CA VAL A 753 5.80 -31.68 6.96
C VAL A 753 6.67 -30.68 6.19
N GLY A 754 7.91 -31.07 5.90
CA GLY A 754 8.95 -30.15 5.45
C GLY A 754 9.19 -29.03 6.47
N ASN A 755 8.90 -27.78 6.08
CA ASN A 755 9.05 -26.59 6.92
C ASN A 755 7.72 -26.10 7.52
N LYS A 756 6.60 -26.80 7.30
CA LYS A 756 5.29 -26.37 7.80
C LYS A 756 4.83 -27.24 8.97
N LYS A 757 4.47 -26.58 10.08
CA LYS A 757 3.80 -27.19 11.24
C LYS A 757 2.32 -27.38 10.92
N THR A 758 1.80 -28.62 10.97
CA THR A 758 0.40 -28.93 10.64
C THR A 758 -0.20 -30.00 11.55
N LYS A 759 -1.52 -29.99 11.73
CA LYS A 759 -2.31 -31.10 12.30
C LYS A 759 -3.02 -31.94 11.25
N ASP A 760 -3.18 -31.39 10.05
CA ASP A 760 -3.91 -32.01 8.96
C ASP A 760 -2.93 -32.40 7.86
N VAL A 761 -2.99 -33.67 7.46
CA VAL A 761 -2.15 -34.25 6.41
C VAL A 761 -3.05 -35.02 5.45
N GLN A 762 -2.94 -34.70 4.16
CA GLN A 762 -3.72 -35.34 3.10
C GLN A 762 -2.82 -36.03 2.09
N PHE A 763 -3.24 -37.20 1.63
CA PHE A 763 -2.63 -37.95 0.54
C PHE A 763 -3.65 -38.09 -0.59
N TYR A 764 -3.34 -37.65 -1.80
CA TYR A 764 -4.31 -37.64 -2.90
C TYR A 764 -3.68 -37.98 -4.25
N VAL A 765 -4.51 -38.45 -5.17
CA VAL A 765 -4.17 -38.66 -6.59
C VAL A 765 -5.16 -37.91 -7.45
N GLU A 766 -4.67 -37.19 -8.46
CA GLU A 766 -5.49 -36.51 -9.46
C GLU A 766 -5.89 -37.50 -10.57
N VAL A 767 -7.19 -37.57 -10.82
CA VAL A 767 -7.80 -38.59 -11.71
C VAL A 767 -8.04 -38.04 -13.12
N MET A 768 -8.11 -36.72 -13.30
CA MET A 768 -8.24 -36.02 -14.58
C MET A 768 -7.03 -35.10 -14.85
N ASP A 769 -6.62 -34.94 -16.12
CA ASP A 769 -5.54 -34.03 -16.53
C ASP A 769 -6.06 -32.60 -16.72
N VAL A 770 -5.38 -31.62 -16.11
CA VAL A 770 -5.76 -30.19 -16.10
C VAL A 770 -5.71 -29.52 -17.50
N VAL A 771 -5.25 -30.22 -18.54
CA VAL A 771 -4.86 -29.62 -19.83
C VAL A 771 -5.97 -29.64 -20.90
N GLN A 772 -7.12 -30.28 -20.68
CA GLN A 772 -8.17 -30.37 -21.72
C GLN A 772 -9.35 -29.39 -21.60
N THR A 773 -9.27 -28.37 -20.73
CA THR A 773 -10.28 -27.29 -20.63
C THR A 773 -9.90 -26.00 -21.37
N ILE A 774 -9.00 -26.06 -22.35
CA ILE A 774 -8.75 -24.94 -23.27
C ILE A 774 -8.84 -25.43 -24.71
N GLY A 775 -10.06 -25.41 -25.24
CA GLY A 775 -10.33 -25.71 -26.64
C GLY A 775 -11.81 -25.99 -26.86
N GLY A 776 -12.62 -24.94 -27.01
CA GLY A 776 -14.03 -25.00 -27.39
C GLY A 776 -14.26 -25.49 -28.83
N GLY A 777 -13.75 -26.68 -29.17
CA GLY A 777 -14.15 -27.43 -30.35
C GLY A 777 -15.44 -28.18 -30.07
N LYS A 778 -16.44 -28.05 -30.95
CA LYS A 778 -17.73 -28.75 -30.85
C LYS A 778 -17.50 -30.26 -30.65
N ARG A 779 -17.78 -30.75 -29.44
CA ARG A 779 -17.79 -32.18 -29.10
C ARG A 779 -18.89 -32.87 -29.90
N SER A 780 -18.53 -33.93 -30.61
CA SER A 780 -19.43 -34.67 -31.50
C SER A 780 -19.73 -36.01 -30.86
N ALA A 781 -20.98 -36.29 -30.52
CA ALA A 781 -21.42 -37.51 -29.84
C ALA A 781 -21.20 -38.84 -30.62
N TYR A 782 -20.50 -38.80 -31.75
CA TYR A 782 -20.24 -39.92 -32.65
C TYR A 782 -18.75 -40.07 -33.04
N ASP A 783 -17.83 -39.40 -32.34
CA ASP A 783 -16.39 -39.60 -32.57
C ASP A 783 -15.89 -40.85 -31.80
N PRO A 784 -15.43 -41.91 -32.49
CA PRO A 784 -14.91 -43.12 -31.85
C PRO A 784 -13.71 -42.85 -30.93
N ASP A 785 -12.88 -41.86 -31.25
CA ASP A 785 -11.66 -41.54 -30.50
C ASP A 785 -11.99 -40.87 -29.15
N GLU A 786 -13.06 -40.06 -29.09
CA GLU A 786 -13.56 -39.38 -27.88
C GLU A 786 -14.21 -40.38 -26.90
N ILE A 787 -14.97 -41.36 -27.42
CA ILE A 787 -15.56 -42.43 -26.61
C ILE A 787 -14.47 -43.34 -26.02
N GLU A 788 -13.41 -43.62 -26.78
CA GLU A 788 -12.26 -44.40 -26.29
C GLU A 788 -11.44 -43.64 -25.24
N GLU A 789 -11.32 -42.31 -25.35
CA GLU A 789 -10.68 -41.47 -24.33
C GLU A 789 -11.51 -41.41 -23.04
N GLU A 790 -12.84 -41.22 -23.13
CA GLU A 790 -13.74 -41.24 -21.97
C GLU A 790 -13.75 -42.62 -21.28
N GLN A 791 -13.69 -43.72 -22.04
CA GLN A 791 -13.61 -45.06 -21.48
C GLN A 791 -12.28 -45.29 -20.74
N ARG A 792 -11.16 -44.80 -21.30
CA ARG A 792 -9.84 -44.85 -20.63
C ARG A 792 -9.82 -44.03 -19.34
N GLU A 793 -10.48 -42.89 -19.29
CA GLU A 793 -10.61 -42.09 -18.07
C GLU A 793 -11.43 -42.80 -16.99
N ARG A 794 -12.56 -43.40 -17.37
CA ARG A 794 -13.40 -44.19 -16.44
C ARG A 794 -12.63 -45.39 -15.88
N ASP A 795 -11.89 -46.12 -16.73
CA ASP A 795 -11.10 -47.26 -16.30
C ASP A 795 -9.94 -46.85 -15.37
N ARG A 796 -9.28 -45.72 -15.66
CA ARG A 796 -8.22 -45.15 -14.79
C ARG A 796 -8.77 -44.75 -13.42
N LYS A 797 -9.91 -44.06 -13.39
CA LYS A 797 -10.61 -43.67 -12.17
C LYS A 797 -11.01 -44.85 -11.31
N ASN A 798 -11.63 -45.86 -11.92
CA ASN A 798 -12.07 -47.07 -11.22
C ASN A 798 -10.87 -47.81 -10.62
N LYS A 799 -9.75 -47.88 -11.35
CA LYS A 799 -8.51 -48.48 -10.87
C LYS A 799 -7.94 -47.73 -9.65
N ILE A 800 -7.84 -46.40 -9.70
CA ILE A 800 -7.31 -45.60 -8.59
C ILE A 800 -8.18 -45.73 -7.34
N ASN A 801 -9.51 -45.65 -7.48
CA ASN A 801 -10.43 -45.85 -6.35
C ASN A 801 -10.31 -47.25 -5.75
N MET A 802 -10.18 -48.28 -6.59
CA MET A 802 -9.99 -49.67 -6.14
C MET A 802 -8.66 -49.83 -5.38
N ASP A 803 -7.57 -49.21 -5.83
CA ASP A 803 -6.27 -49.27 -5.17
C ASP A 803 -6.31 -48.60 -3.77
N PHE A 804 -6.95 -47.44 -3.65
CA PHE A 804 -7.17 -46.77 -2.36
C PHE A 804 -8.09 -47.58 -1.45
N GLN A 805 -9.19 -48.14 -1.96
CA GLN A 805 -10.10 -48.98 -1.18
C GLN A 805 -9.39 -50.23 -0.65
N ASN A 806 -8.58 -50.89 -1.48
CA ASN A 806 -7.78 -52.05 -1.09
C ASN A 806 -6.76 -51.67 -0.01
N PHE A 807 -6.14 -50.50 -0.10
CA PHE A 807 -5.25 -49.99 0.94
C PHE A 807 -6.00 -49.77 2.27
N VAL A 808 -7.12 -49.07 2.23
CA VAL A 808 -7.97 -48.77 3.40
C VAL A 808 -8.45 -50.05 4.09
N ASN A 809 -8.97 -51.02 3.34
CA ASN A 809 -9.45 -52.28 3.88
C ASN A 809 -8.33 -53.05 4.60
N ARG A 810 -7.15 -53.15 3.99
CA ARG A 810 -6.00 -53.84 4.58
C ARG A 810 -5.46 -53.15 5.83
N VAL A 811 -5.57 -51.82 5.91
CA VAL A 811 -5.17 -51.06 7.10
C VAL A 811 -6.22 -51.15 8.21
N ASN A 812 -7.51 -51.16 7.89
CA ASN A 812 -8.57 -51.44 8.86
C ASN A 812 -8.40 -52.85 9.47
N ASP A 813 -8.05 -53.86 8.66
CA ASP A 813 -7.72 -55.21 9.17
C ASP A 813 -6.52 -55.19 10.13
N LEU A 814 -5.52 -54.34 9.85
CA LEU A 814 -4.36 -54.15 10.73
C LEU A 814 -4.78 -53.51 12.06
N TRP A 815 -5.59 -52.46 12.03
CA TRP A 815 -6.11 -51.77 13.22
C TRP A 815 -7.09 -52.61 14.04
N GLY A 816 -7.75 -53.60 13.43
CA GLY A 816 -8.59 -54.58 14.11
C GLY A 816 -7.85 -55.55 15.03
N GLN A 817 -6.51 -55.58 14.98
CA GLN A 817 -5.71 -56.44 15.85
C GLN A 817 -5.78 -55.98 17.33
N PRO A 818 -5.76 -56.90 18.32
CA PRO A 818 -5.94 -56.58 19.74
C PRO A 818 -4.98 -55.49 20.27
N GLN A 819 -3.79 -55.41 19.69
CA GLN A 819 -2.74 -54.45 20.05
C GLN A 819 -3.05 -53.00 19.69
N PHE A 820 -3.98 -52.73 18.76
CA PHE A 820 -4.36 -51.36 18.34
C PHE A 820 -5.79 -50.99 18.74
N LYS A 821 -6.54 -51.91 19.37
CA LYS A 821 -7.92 -51.69 19.82
C LYS A 821 -8.07 -50.53 20.81
N ALA A 822 -7.00 -50.14 21.49
CA ALA A 822 -6.95 -48.99 22.39
C ALA A 822 -6.99 -47.63 21.68
N HIS A 823 -6.71 -47.57 20.38
CA HIS A 823 -6.65 -46.32 19.61
C HIS A 823 -7.95 -45.99 18.86
N ASP A 824 -8.92 -46.91 18.80
CA ASP A 824 -10.23 -46.75 18.10
C ASP A 824 -10.10 -46.12 16.69
N LEU A 825 -9.13 -46.61 15.92
CA LEU A 825 -8.85 -46.13 14.56
C LEU A 825 -9.65 -46.91 13.54
N GLU A 826 -10.40 -46.19 12.71
CA GLU A 826 -11.05 -46.70 11.51
C GLU A 826 -11.04 -45.62 10.42
N PHE A 827 -11.06 -46.03 9.16
CA PHE A 827 -11.32 -45.10 8.07
C PHE A 827 -12.81 -44.84 7.94
N ASP A 828 -13.19 -43.58 8.10
CA ASP A 828 -14.55 -43.11 7.93
C ASP A 828 -14.77 -42.65 6.48
N GLN A 829 -15.97 -42.91 5.95
CA GLN A 829 -16.34 -42.58 4.57
C GLN A 829 -17.56 -41.64 4.55
N PRO A 830 -17.49 -40.53 3.81
CA PRO A 830 -18.58 -39.57 3.76
C PRO A 830 -19.86 -40.13 3.13
N LEU A 831 -20.99 -39.96 3.84
CA LEU A 831 -22.32 -40.35 3.37
C LEU A 831 -22.88 -39.26 2.45
N ARG A 832 -22.58 -39.38 1.15
CA ARG A 832 -22.98 -38.40 0.13
C ARG A 832 -24.50 -38.22 0.02
N GLU A 833 -25.29 -39.26 0.24
CA GLU A 833 -26.77 -39.21 0.17
C GLU A 833 -27.40 -38.29 1.22
N LEU A 834 -26.69 -38.06 2.32
CA LEU A 834 -27.10 -37.17 3.41
C LEU A 834 -26.40 -35.79 3.32
N GLY A 835 -25.69 -35.55 2.22
CA GLY A 835 -24.90 -34.35 2.04
C GLY A 835 -25.75 -33.13 1.66
N PHE A 836 -25.34 -31.95 2.14
CA PHE A 836 -25.95 -30.68 1.79
C PHE A 836 -24.88 -29.67 1.37
N HIS A 837 -25.20 -28.78 0.44
CA HIS A 837 -24.27 -27.73 0.05
C HIS A 837 -24.16 -26.66 1.14
N GLY A 838 -22.95 -26.18 1.38
CA GLY A 838 -22.75 -24.91 2.06
C GLY A 838 -21.33 -24.40 1.90
N VAL A 839 -20.94 -23.43 2.72
CA VAL A 839 -19.79 -22.57 2.40
C VAL A 839 -18.72 -22.62 3.50
N PRO A 840 -17.98 -23.74 3.65
CA PRO A 840 -16.83 -23.79 4.55
C PRO A 840 -15.71 -22.93 4.00
N HIS A 841 -15.07 -22.12 4.86
CA HIS A 841 -13.91 -21.28 4.50
C HIS A 841 -14.07 -20.39 3.25
N LYS A 842 -15.30 -19.98 2.93
CA LYS A 842 -15.67 -19.15 1.78
C LYS A 842 -15.63 -19.85 0.41
N SER A 843 -15.50 -21.17 0.36
CA SER A 843 -15.68 -21.96 -0.88
C SER A 843 -16.97 -22.76 -0.81
N SER A 844 -17.78 -22.78 -1.88
CA SER A 844 -18.95 -23.66 -1.98
C SER A 844 -18.50 -25.12 -1.99
N GLY A 845 -18.98 -25.92 -1.04
CA GLY A 845 -18.63 -27.33 -0.91
C GLY A 845 -19.80 -28.17 -0.42
N ILE A 846 -19.82 -29.45 -0.79
CA ILE A 846 -20.81 -30.40 -0.28
C ILE A 846 -20.36 -30.85 1.10
N TYR A 847 -21.16 -30.55 2.13
CA TYR A 847 -21.05 -31.14 3.45
C TYR A 847 -21.66 -32.52 3.45
N SER A 848 -20.86 -33.57 3.59
CA SER A 848 -21.38 -34.92 3.79
C SER A 848 -21.18 -35.34 5.25
N PRO A 849 -22.23 -35.78 5.97
CA PRO A 849 -22.09 -36.33 7.32
C PRO A 849 -21.45 -37.71 7.28
N ASN A 850 -20.87 -38.13 8.40
CA ASN A 850 -20.30 -39.46 8.56
C ASN A 850 -20.88 -40.17 9.80
N ILE A 851 -20.72 -41.51 9.85
CA ILE A 851 -21.37 -42.39 10.83
C ILE A 851 -20.94 -42.09 12.28
N LYS A 852 -19.67 -41.71 12.53
CA LYS A 852 -19.16 -41.40 13.88
C LYS A 852 -19.23 -39.91 14.26
N LEU A 853 -19.64 -39.02 13.36
CA LEU A 853 -19.67 -37.56 13.58
C LEU A 853 -21.02 -36.97 13.16
N PRO A 854 -22.01 -36.85 14.06
CA PRO A 854 -23.15 -35.96 13.80
C PRO A 854 -22.62 -34.53 13.61
N CYS A 855 -23.15 -33.79 12.64
CA CYS A 855 -22.69 -32.47 12.16
C CYS A 855 -22.60 -31.32 13.20
N GLY A 856 -22.54 -31.58 14.51
CA GLY A 856 -22.49 -30.59 15.58
C GLY A 856 -21.17 -30.48 16.34
N ALA A 857 -20.16 -31.33 16.13
CA ALA A 857 -19.02 -31.40 17.05
C ALA A 857 -17.65 -31.61 16.38
N HIS A 858 -17.24 -30.70 15.48
CA HIS A 858 -15.85 -30.27 15.25
C HIS A 858 -15.82 -29.38 14.00
N ARG A 859 -15.63 -28.07 14.17
CA ARG A 859 -15.58 -27.08 13.06
C ARG A 859 -14.29 -27.15 12.22
N ASP A 860 -13.34 -27.99 12.58
CA ASP A 860 -11.98 -28.00 12.01
C ASP A 860 -11.68 -29.20 11.10
N THR A 861 -12.60 -30.17 10.97
CA THR A 861 -12.48 -31.29 10.04
C THR A 861 -13.72 -31.32 9.16
N LEU A 862 -13.73 -30.41 8.18
CA LEU A 862 -14.71 -30.39 7.11
C LEU A 862 -13.97 -30.78 5.83
N CYS A 863 -14.29 -31.96 5.29
CA CYS A 863 -13.99 -32.28 3.90
C CYS A 863 -14.76 -31.29 3.02
N SER A 864 -14.14 -30.15 2.71
CA SER A 864 -14.58 -29.33 1.59
C SER A 864 -14.01 -29.95 0.33
N ASN A 865 -14.91 -30.29 -0.61
CA ASN A 865 -14.53 -30.41 -2.01
C ASN A 865 -13.69 -29.21 -2.42
N TYR A 866 -12.63 -29.50 -3.17
CA TYR A 866 -11.59 -28.56 -3.51
C TYR A 866 -12.11 -27.32 -4.26
N PRO A 867 -11.56 -26.12 -3.99
CA PRO A 867 -11.55 -25.04 -4.96
C PRO A 867 -10.61 -25.43 -6.12
N GLN A 868 -11.07 -25.20 -7.35
CA GLN A 868 -10.27 -25.33 -8.58
C GLN A 868 -9.08 -24.38 -8.58
#